data_AF-A0A3E2V4S0-F1
#
_entry.id   AF-A0A3E2V4S0-F1
#
_cell.length_a   1.000
_cell.length_b   1.000
_cell.length_c   1.000
_cell.angle_alpha   90.00
_cell.angle_beta   90.00
_cell.angle_gamma   90.00
#
_symmetry.space_group_name_H-M   'P 1'
#
loop_
_entity.id
_entity.type
_entity.pdbx_description
1 polymer ?
#
loop_
_entity_poly.entity_id
_entity_poly.type
_entity_poly.pdbx_seq_one_letter_code
_entity_poly.pdbx_strand_id
1 'polypeptide(L)'
;MKKRLISLLLAFSMMLTFLPAGAVSAFAEENTIDPEKGVLLKSGDTINDKFIGEHDGATTYQMRDNYASGVTISASEKVTINITGNIDYKGTLFNVSDSGNVTVENDKNYTVKGGARVVSLVQGTITVNGGTYYGSGTETFLNFRYNKGVMWLNDINVIASRDNAVNNQGGEVHIKGGTYTSNSSPVIYNQTWDRDKGAAELVGIMTLTDVTVESTSSGTGTGVGNSGNLTITGGKVTAPGPALNTYSKGETTVESGDFSSTGDCAVRVYEKLYLKGGTFTAPNGSAIQSRDDSAYTEISGGTIKDSKVGVEVVKGSVDLKKTTFQGNDIDIYLQKDQVITIESSFKNAATIDCADPKDGRQLTKATETDYQKNLNLTSANKDYLVGYKTEDGKEYRCLSWKVGVTIEGLENAVIKEGESKDFTVKVDPKGYANLGEAFIDFGDKNGEIEYQDDNGVYHPMPPAGREIDLESGKNQYTFRITPQNAGAQKLTAAVVRDAVKLGTAEENFTVAGRVHTTVAIEGLEDAVIKEGESKDFTVKVTPNDDANLGEAFIDFGDKNSEIEYKDEHGAYQPMPEGGLPIDLSKVKEPYAFRIAPKETGKQTLTAAVKQDKNELARDEKDFVVSEMPILTLKDGVITSVTVPGKDGADPEDITEIVKKNANEDGSFHVPEGATVSVAFDKDAFADSGLKFGHWDITGLDDPNAYQDKESFAFEMPAKAVTLKAMTQDASIEDDEPDIVGPIVIGTTVVVGGAVLGYQAYSLGAEFAGKLMALPYFPSNRSALAMMLWEDAGKPMPESELLYPDVGQEERDMDLQHAARWAMENELIPDLNDEGTAPEEMKFYPDNAVSKIDVLNAWQKAQELKQNA
;
A
#
# COMPACT_ATOMS: atom_id res chain seq x y z
N MET A 1 -42.37 14.47 22.59
CA MET A 1 -43.09 15.17 21.48
C MET A 1 -43.88 16.42 21.95
N LYS A 2 -43.29 17.35 22.73
CA LYS A 2 -43.94 18.65 23.08
C LYS A 2 -43.07 19.89 22.80
N LYS A 3 -41.80 19.72 22.44
CA LYS A 3 -40.84 20.82 22.22
C LYS A 3 -40.71 21.27 20.75
N ARG A 4 -41.17 20.47 19.77
CA ARG A 4 -41.07 20.81 18.33
C ARG A 4 -42.27 21.58 17.77
N LEU A 5 -43.43 21.56 18.45
CA LEU A 5 -44.61 22.31 18.02
C LEU A 5 -44.50 23.83 18.32
N ILE A 6 -43.75 24.20 19.36
CA ILE A 6 -43.56 25.61 19.76
C ILE A 6 -42.61 26.34 18.80
N SER A 7 -41.64 25.64 18.21
CA SER A 7 -40.71 26.24 17.24
C SER A 7 -41.38 26.55 15.89
N LEU A 8 -42.40 25.77 15.49
CA LEU A 8 -43.14 25.97 14.24
C LEU A 8 -44.09 27.18 14.35
N LEU A 9 -44.73 27.37 15.51
CA LEU A 9 -45.54 28.57 15.78
C LEU A 9 -44.68 29.83 15.90
N LEU A 10 -43.47 29.71 16.44
CA LEU A 10 -42.51 30.81 16.53
C LEU A 10 -42.00 31.24 15.15
N ALA A 11 -41.73 30.28 14.23
CA ALA A 11 -41.40 30.58 12.84
C ALA A 11 -42.54 31.30 12.10
N PHE A 12 -43.80 30.92 12.35
CA PHE A 12 -44.97 31.63 11.83
C PHE A 12 -45.12 33.05 12.41
N SER A 13 -44.66 33.28 13.65
CA SER A 13 -44.63 34.63 14.24
C SER A 13 -43.47 35.48 13.73
N MET A 14 -42.33 34.88 13.38
CA MET A 14 -41.16 35.60 12.87
C MET A 14 -41.29 35.96 11.38
N MET A 15 -42.02 35.16 10.59
CA MET A 15 -42.33 35.50 9.19
C MET A 15 -43.31 36.70 9.08
N LEU A 16 -44.10 36.96 10.14
CA LEU A 16 -44.95 38.15 10.25
C LEU A 16 -44.20 39.41 10.76
N THR A 17 -42.91 39.33 11.09
CA THR A 17 -42.15 40.46 11.67
C THR A 17 -41.00 40.99 10.82
N PHE A 18 -40.80 40.52 9.58
CA PHE A 18 -39.92 41.20 8.62
C PHE A 18 -40.69 42.24 7.79
N LEU A 19 -41.39 43.14 8.48
CA LEU A 19 -41.53 44.49 7.95
C LEU A 19 -40.23 45.21 8.30
N PRO A 20 -39.53 45.87 7.37
CA PRO A 20 -38.47 46.79 7.76
C PRO A 20 -39.10 47.88 8.63
N ALA A 21 -38.87 47.80 9.94
CA ALA A 21 -39.11 48.88 10.89
C ALA A 21 -38.10 49.99 10.60
N GLY A 22 -38.35 50.74 9.54
CA GLY A 22 -37.43 51.74 8.99
C GLY A 22 -38.06 52.60 7.89
N ALA A 23 -39.37 52.86 7.94
CA ALA A 23 -40.03 53.79 7.03
C ALA A 23 -41.23 54.48 7.73
N VAL A 24 -40.95 55.42 8.65
CA VAL A 24 -41.94 56.43 9.10
C VAL A 24 -41.48 57.84 8.69
N SER A 25 -40.53 57.95 7.74
CA SER A 25 -40.08 59.24 7.22
C SER A 25 -39.68 59.14 5.75
N ALA A 26 -40.65 58.83 4.87
CA ALA A 26 -40.57 59.04 3.43
C ALA A 26 -41.98 59.02 2.81
N PHE A 27 -42.92 59.79 3.35
CA PHE A 27 -44.30 59.89 2.83
C PHE A 27 -44.50 61.10 1.90
N ALA A 28 -43.43 61.65 1.32
CA ALA A 28 -43.52 62.88 0.54
C ALA A 28 -42.52 62.95 -0.63
N GLU A 29 -42.36 61.88 -1.42
CA GLU A 29 -41.67 62.01 -2.73
C GLU A 29 -41.99 60.91 -3.77
N GLU A 30 -43.21 60.35 -3.83
CA GLU A 30 -43.54 59.33 -4.84
C GLU A 30 -44.93 59.57 -5.48
N ASN A 31 -45.23 60.81 -5.88
CA ASN A 31 -46.47 61.13 -6.59
C ASN A 31 -46.28 61.80 -7.96
N THR A 32 -45.04 61.98 -8.40
CA THR A 32 -44.73 62.42 -9.77
C THR A 32 -44.56 61.19 -10.67
N ILE A 33 -45.24 61.21 -11.82
CA ILE A 33 -45.00 60.27 -12.92
C ILE A 33 -43.55 60.43 -13.34
N ASP A 34 -42.76 59.37 -13.28
CA ASP A 34 -41.40 59.37 -13.80
C ASP A 34 -41.47 59.20 -15.32
N PRO A 35 -41.18 60.25 -16.13
CA PRO A 35 -41.27 60.16 -17.57
C PRO A 35 -40.23 59.18 -18.15
N GLU A 36 -39.15 58.89 -17.44
CA GLU A 36 -38.15 57.89 -17.85
C GLU A 36 -38.66 56.45 -17.68
N LYS A 37 -39.74 56.26 -16.90
CA LYS A 37 -40.38 54.96 -16.67
C LYS A 37 -41.57 54.66 -17.59
N GLY A 38 -41.88 55.57 -18.53
CA GLY A 38 -42.87 55.35 -19.59
C GLY A 38 -44.29 55.81 -19.27
N VAL A 39 -45.25 55.43 -20.13
CA VAL A 39 -46.66 55.88 -20.03
C VAL A 39 -47.37 55.16 -18.87
N LEU A 40 -48.06 55.90 -17.99
CA LEU A 40 -48.80 55.32 -16.86
C LEU A 40 -50.08 54.60 -17.32
N LEU A 41 -50.12 53.28 -17.14
CA LEU A 41 -51.28 52.43 -17.47
C LEU A 41 -52.45 52.66 -16.53
N LYS A 42 -53.66 52.50 -17.05
CA LYS A 42 -54.93 52.53 -16.32
C LYS A 42 -55.53 51.13 -16.19
N SER A 43 -56.44 51.01 -15.21
CA SER A 43 -57.18 49.77 -14.96
C SER A 43 -57.97 49.35 -16.19
N GLY A 44 -57.69 48.15 -16.72
CA GLY A 44 -58.39 47.58 -17.88
C GLY A 44 -57.77 47.91 -19.25
N ASP A 45 -56.62 48.58 -19.31
CA ASP A 45 -55.97 48.93 -20.58
C ASP A 45 -55.66 47.68 -21.43
N THR A 46 -55.76 47.85 -22.76
CA THR A 46 -55.40 46.81 -23.74
C THR A 46 -54.27 47.32 -24.62
N ILE A 47 -53.06 46.80 -24.39
CA ILE A 47 -51.84 47.12 -25.13
C ILE A 47 -51.78 46.24 -26.38
N ASN A 48 -52.29 46.76 -27.48
CA ASN A 48 -52.16 46.19 -28.83
C ASN A 48 -51.50 47.22 -29.78
N ASP A 49 -51.23 46.84 -31.02
CA ASP A 49 -50.52 47.73 -31.98
C ASP A 49 -51.26 49.06 -32.21
N LYS A 50 -52.60 49.04 -32.11
CA LYS A 50 -53.40 50.27 -32.19
C LYS A 50 -53.18 51.16 -30.98
N PHE A 51 -53.17 50.59 -29.77
CA PHE A 51 -52.88 51.33 -28.53
C PHE A 51 -51.49 51.94 -28.56
N ILE A 52 -50.48 51.20 -29.03
CA ILE A 52 -49.11 51.72 -29.21
C ILE A 52 -49.12 52.94 -30.17
N GLY A 53 -49.81 52.84 -31.31
CA GLY A 53 -49.95 53.96 -32.25
C GLY A 53 -50.71 55.18 -31.69
N GLU A 54 -51.72 54.95 -30.85
CA GLU A 54 -52.48 56.00 -30.14
C GLU A 54 -51.65 56.68 -29.03
N HIS A 55 -50.54 56.06 -28.61
CA HIS A 55 -49.61 56.55 -27.60
C HIS A 55 -48.22 56.90 -28.18
N ASP A 56 -48.21 57.52 -29.37
CA ASP A 56 -47.00 58.02 -30.04
C ASP A 56 -45.90 56.95 -30.24
N GLY A 57 -46.28 55.68 -30.39
CA GLY A 57 -45.35 54.57 -30.56
C GLY A 57 -44.71 54.08 -29.26
N ALA A 58 -45.24 54.44 -28.09
CA ALA A 58 -44.68 54.03 -26.81
C ALA A 58 -44.67 52.50 -26.63
N THR A 59 -43.52 51.97 -26.21
CA THR A 59 -43.33 50.53 -25.89
C THR A 59 -42.94 50.32 -24.43
N THR A 60 -42.79 51.39 -23.66
CA THR A 60 -42.44 51.36 -22.23
C THR A 60 -43.54 52.04 -21.43
N TYR A 61 -43.98 51.36 -20.38
CA TYR A 61 -45.12 51.72 -19.57
C TYR A 61 -44.78 51.60 -18.08
N GLN A 62 -45.57 52.24 -17.22
CA GLN A 62 -45.46 52.08 -15.77
C GLN A 62 -46.81 51.77 -15.10
N MET A 63 -46.75 51.05 -13.97
CA MET A 63 -47.91 50.64 -13.16
C MET A 63 -47.68 50.90 -11.67
N ARG A 64 -48.73 51.37 -10.99
CA ARG A 64 -48.78 51.60 -9.54
C ARG A 64 -50.24 51.74 -9.10
N ASP A 65 -50.50 51.66 -7.80
CA ASP A 65 -51.82 51.84 -7.20
C ASP A 65 -52.81 50.71 -7.57
N ASN A 66 -54.11 51.03 -7.67
CA ASN A 66 -55.18 50.02 -7.72
C ASN A 66 -55.66 49.72 -9.16
N TYR A 67 -55.79 48.42 -9.49
CA TYR A 67 -56.30 47.91 -10.77
C TYR A 67 -57.58 47.09 -10.55
N ALA A 68 -58.75 47.68 -10.82
CA ALA A 68 -60.03 46.98 -10.74
C ALA A 68 -60.19 45.89 -11.82
N SER A 69 -59.44 46.03 -12.91
CA SER A 69 -59.18 45.02 -13.93
C SER A 69 -57.72 45.14 -14.33
N GLY A 70 -57.04 44.01 -14.52
CA GLY A 70 -55.69 44.02 -15.08
C GLY A 70 -55.65 44.42 -16.55
N VAL A 71 -54.46 44.37 -17.12
CA VAL A 71 -54.17 44.77 -18.50
C VAL A 71 -54.13 43.57 -19.43
N THR A 72 -54.54 43.78 -20.68
CA THR A 72 -54.44 42.78 -21.75
C THR A 72 -53.35 43.20 -22.71
N ILE A 73 -52.48 42.26 -23.09
CA ILE A 73 -51.30 42.53 -23.91
C ILE A 73 -51.33 41.60 -25.11
N SER A 74 -51.43 42.21 -26.30
CA SER A 74 -51.50 41.52 -27.59
C SER A 74 -50.82 42.33 -28.69
N ALA A 75 -49.79 43.10 -28.33
CA ALA A 75 -49.00 43.89 -29.26
C ALA A 75 -47.93 43.03 -29.92
N SER A 76 -47.74 43.18 -31.23
CA SER A 76 -46.69 42.51 -31.99
C SER A 76 -45.29 43.04 -31.64
N GLU A 77 -45.21 44.29 -31.17
CA GLU A 77 -43.98 44.92 -30.67
C GLU A 77 -43.60 44.46 -29.26
N LYS A 78 -42.33 44.64 -28.89
CA LYS A 78 -41.87 44.42 -27.51
C LYS A 78 -42.50 45.45 -26.57
N VAL A 79 -43.00 45.01 -25.42
CA VAL A 79 -43.60 45.85 -24.37
C VAL A 79 -42.80 45.72 -23.07
N THR A 80 -42.45 46.85 -22.44
CA THR A 80 -41.83 46.89 -21.10
C THR A 80 -42.77 47.58 -20.12
N ILE A 81 -42.98 46.98 -18.95
CA ILE A 81 -43.85 47.47 -17.88
C ILE A 81 -43.02 47.60 -16.59
N ASN A 82 -42.83 48.82 -16.13
CA ASN A 82 -42.15 49.13 -14.87
C ASN A 82 -43.17 49.23 -13.73
N ILE A 83 -43.06 48.37 -12.72
CA ILE A 83 -43.81 48.53 -11.47
C ILE A 83 -43.11 49.61 -10.64
N THR A 84 -43.75 50.76 -10.49
CA THR A 84 -43.21 51.96 -9.81
C THR A 84 -43.89 52.25 -8.48
N GLY A 85 -44.72 51.32 -7.99
CA GLY A 85 -45.40 51.41 -6.70
C GLY A 85 -46.09 50.09 -6.33
N ASN A 86 -46.59 49.99 -5.10
CA ASN A 86 -47.39 48.84 -4.69
C ASN A 86 -48.67 48.74 -5.52
N ILE A 87 -49.07 47.51 -5.86
CA ILE A 87 -50.25 47.23 -6.67
C ILE A 87 -51.28 46.42 -5.87
N ASP A 88 -52.52 46.89 -5.85
CA ASP A 88 -53.70 46.10 -5.48
C ASP A 88 -54.55 45.84 -6.73
N TYR A 89 -54.78 44.58 -7.10
CA TYR A 89 -55.49 44.24 -8.33
C TYR A 89 -56.64 43.25 -8.11
N LYS A 90 -57.59 43.19 -9.06
CA LYS A 90 -58.64 42.18 -9.11
C LYS A 90 -58.53 41.33 -10.36
N GLY A 91 -58.98 40.07 -10.27
CA GLY A 91 -58.96 39.13 -11.41
C GLY A 91 -57.53 38.73 -11.78
N THR A 92 -57.19 38.87 -13.06
CA THR A 92 -55.82 38.64 -13.58
C THR A 92 -55.14 39.98 -13.83
N LEU A 93 -53.89 40.17 -13.37
CA LEU A 93 -53.15 41.42 -13.60
C LEU A 93 -52.63 41.55 -15.04
N PHE A 94 -52.00 40.51 -15.58
CA PHE A 94 -51.47 40.46 -16.94
C PHE A 94 -52.10 39.30 -17.73
N ASN A 95 -52.89 39.62 -18.75
CA ASN A 95 -53.37 38.66 -19.74
C ASN A 95 -52.55 38.82 -21.01
N VAL A 96 -51.82 37.78 -21.42
CA VAL A 96 -50.92 37.83 -22.58
C VAL A 96 -51.41 36.82 -23.61
N SER A 97 -51.95 37.30 -24.74
CA SER A 97 -52.68 36.46 -25.69
C SER A 97 -52.09 36.38 -27.10
N ASP A 98 -51.26 37.35 -27.51
CA ASP A 98 -50.56 37.37 -28.80
C ASP A 98 -49.51 38.49 -28.80
N SER A 99 -48.45 38.37 -27.99
CA SER A 99 -47.47 39.46 -27.82
C SER A 99 -46.05 39.09 -28.23
N GLY A 100 -45.36 40.00 -28.92
CA GLY A 100 -44.00 39.79 -29.44
C GLY A 100 -42.94 39.54 -28.37
N ASN A 101 -43.03 40.22 -27.22
CA ASN A 101 -42.22 40.00 -26.01
C ASN A 101 -42.68 40.99 -24.91
N VAL A 102 -43.05 40.52 -23.73
CA VAL A 102 -43.39 41.38 -22.58
C VAL A 102 -42.31 41.28 -21.51
N THR A 103 -41.83 42.42 -21.01
CA THR A 103 -40.93 42.48 -19.86
C THR A 103 -41.60 43.26 -18.73
N VAL A 104 -41.65 42.69 -17.53
CA VAL A 104 -42.17 43.33 -16.32
C VAL A 104 -41.02 43.49 -15.33
N GLU A 105 -40.72 44.73 -14.97
CA GLU A 105 -39.62 45.09 -14.06
C GLU A 105 -40.19 45.53 -12.70
N ASN A 106 -39.77 44.87 -11.62
CA ASN A 106 -40.12 45.21 -10.25
C ASN A 106 -38.87 45.21 -9.34
N ASP A 107 -37.83 45.93 -9.79
CA ASP A 107 -36.50 45.96 -9.16
C ASP A 107 -36.50 46.48 -7.72
N LYS A 108 -37.44 47.36 -7.37
CA LYS A 108 -37.60 47.90 -6.01
C LYS A 108 -38.37 46.98 -5.07
N ASN A 109 -38.74 45.78 -5.55
CA ASN A 109 -39.47 44.76 -4.82
C ASN A 109 -40.81 45.25 -4.24
N TYR A 110 -41.58 46.03 -5.02
CA TYR A 110 -42.93 46.45 -4.65
C TYR A 110 -43.86 45.25 -4.49
N THR A 111 -44.80 45.37 -3.58
CA THR A 111 -45.81 44.34 -3.31
C THR A 111 -46.92 44.39 -4.35
N VAL A 112 -47.20 43.26 -4.99
CA VAL A 112 -48.31 43.07 -5.94
C VAL A 112 -49.29 42.05 -5.36
N LYS A 113 -50.50 42.49 -4.98
CA LYS A 113 -51.48 41.64 -4.27
C LYS A 113 -52.92 41.92 -4.69
N GLY A 114 -53.83 41.03 -4.28
CA GLY A 114 -55.28 41.27 -4.37
C GLY A 114 -56.02 40.24 -5.22
N GLY A 115 -55.59 40.02 -6.47
CA GLY A 115 -56.37 39.27 -7.45
C GLY A 115 -56.15 37.75 -7.43
N ALA A 116 -56.76 37.08 -8.40
CA ALA A 116 -56.74 35.63 -8.54
C ALA A 116 -55.44 35.12 -9.19
N ARG A 117 -54.91 35.86 -10.18
CA ARG A 117 -53.75 35.50 -11.03
C ARG A 117 -52.88 36.73 -11.30
N VAL A 118 -51.56 36.62 -11.23
CA VAL A 118 -50.67 37.69 -11.69
C VAL A 118 -50.51 37.61 -13.20
N VAL A 119 -50.15 36.43 -13.72
CA VAL A 119 -49.98 36.20 -15.15
C VAL A 119 -50.88 35.08 -15.63
N SER A 120 -51.59 35.34 -16.72
CA SER A 120 -52.20 34.32 -17.58
C SER A 120 -51.61 34.47 -18.98
N LEU A 121 -50.65 33.59 -19.30
CA LEU A 121 -49.99 33.53 -20.60
C LEU A 121 -50.66 32.49 -21.48
N VAL A 122 -51.22 32.89 -22.62
CA VAL A 122 -51.73 31.95 -23.64
C VAL A 122 -50.68 31.77 -24.73
N GLN A 123 -50.17 32.87 -25.28
CA GLN A 123 -49.18 32.85 -26.36
C GLN A 123 -48.18 34.01 -26.21
N GLY A 124 -46.99 33.82 -26.77
CA GLY A 124 -45.90 34.80 -26.75
C GLY A 124 -44.94 34.56 -25.59
N THR A 125 -44.17 35.60 -25.26
CA THR A 125 -43.15 35.55 -24.20
C THR A 125 -43.43 36.61 -23.15
N ILE A 126 -43.34 36.25 -21.88
CA ILE A 126 -43.30 37.21 -20.77
C ILE A 126 -42.13 36.92 -19.84
N THR A 127 -41.40 37.97 -19.49
CA THR A 127 -40.33 37.97 -18.49
C THR A 127 -40.75 38.83 -17.32
N VAL A 128 -40.64 38.32 -16.10
CA VAL A 128 -40.92 39.04 -14.86
C VAL A 128 -39.68 39.03 -13.99
N ASN A 129 -39.16 40.21 -13.66
CA ASN A 129 -37.93 40.38 -12.90
C ASN A 129 -38.22 41.07 -11.56
N GLY A 130 -37.72 40.47 -10.48
CA GLY A 130 -37.86 40.99 -9.12
C GLY A 130 -39.31 41.11 -8.65
N GLY A 131 -39.50 41.43 -7.37
CA GLY A 131 -40.82 41.67 -6.81
C GLY A 131 -41.37 40.58 -5.92
N THR A 132 -42.40 40.94 -5.17
CA THR A 132 -43.17 40.04 -4.32
C THR A 132 -44.63 40.02 -4.76
N TYR A 133 -45.10 38.84 -5.12
CA TYR A 133 -46.38 38.59 -5.77
C TYR A 133 -47.26 37.68 -4.93
N TYR A 134 -48.48 38.10 -4.65
CA TYR A 134 -49.44 37.36 -3.85
C TYR A 134 -50.59 36.80 -4.71
N GLY A 135 -50.82 35.49 -4.63
CA GLY A 135 -51.95 34.82 -5.27
C GLY A 135 -53.02 34.39 -4.26
N SER A 136 -54.30 34.70 -4.53
CA SER A 136 -55.39 34.50 -3.56
C SER A 136 -56.51 33.55 -3.99
N GLY A 137 -56.58 33.17 -5.27
CA GLY A 137 -57.73 32.46 -5.83
C GLY A 137 -57.39 31.18 -6.56
N THR A 138 -56.48 31.29 -7.51
CA THR A 138 -56.09 30.25 -8.48
C THR A 138 -54.57 30.28 -8.66
N GLU A 139 -54.02 29.61 -9.67
CA GLU A 139 -52.58 29.57 -9.91
C GLU A 139 -52.03 30.99 -10.07
N THR A 140 -50.96 31.36 -9.37
CA THR A 140 -50.50 32.76 -9.40
C THR A 140 -49.89 33.13 -10.75
N PHE A 141 -49.05 32.26 -11.28
CA PHE A 141 -48.48 32.35 -12.62
C PHE A 141 -48.91 31.14 -13.43
N LEU A 142 -49.69 31.39 -14.48
CA LEU A 142 -50.23 30.35 -15.33
C LEU A 142 -49.71 30.50 -16.75
N ASN A 143 -48.97 29.50 -17.21
CA ASN A 143 -48.73 29.29 -18.63
C ASN A 143 -49.84 28.37 -19.14
N PHE A 144 -50.85 28.99 -19.72
CA PHE A 144 -52.07 28.34 -20.17
C PHE A 144 -51.80 27.51 -21.42
N ARG A 145 -52.53 26.41 -21.52
CA ARG A 145 -52.61 25.57 -22.70
C ARG A 145 -53.02 26.38 -23.95
N TYR A 146 -52.67 25.84 -25.13
CA TYR A 146 -52.81 26.45 -26.46
C TYR A 146 -51.67 27.44 -26.78
N ASN A 147 -50.77 27.05 -27.70
CA ASN A 147 -49.73 27.89 -28.35
C ASN A 147 -48.35 28.04 -27.67
N LYS A 148 -48.01 27.18 -26.69
CA LYS A 148 -46.63 27.03 -26.14
C LYS A 148 -45.99 28.37 -25.72
N GLY A 149 -46.68 29.16 -24.88
CA GLY A 149 -46.12 30.39 -24.33
C GLY A 149 -44.79 30.15 -23.61
N VAL A 150 -43.93 31.17 -23.57
CA VAL A 150 -42.63 31.12 -22.87
C VAL A 150 -42.65 32.12 -21.71
N MET A 151 -42.43 31.64 -20.49
CA MET A 151 -42.43 32.47 -19.28
C MET A 151 -41.05 32.44 -18.62
N TRP A 152 -40.51 33.60 -18.30
CA TRP A 152 -39.28 33.76 -17.52
C TRP A 152 -39.61 34.46 -16.20
N LEU A 153 -39.24 33.83 -15.08
CA LEU A 153 -39.44 34.37 -13.75
C LEU A 153 -38.06 34.48 -13.07
N ASN A 154 -37.57 35.69 -12.90
CA ASN A 154 -36.21 35.95 -12.42
C ASN A 154 -36.25 36.66 -11.06
N ASP A 155 -35.73 35.99 -10.03
CA ASP A 155 -35.54 36.51 -8.69
C ASP A 155 -36.83 37.09 -8.06
N ILE A 156 -37.96 36.43 -8.31
CA ILE A 156 -39.26 36.84 -7.76
C ILE A 156 -39.66 36.03 -6.53
N ASN A 157 -40.43 36.64 -5.63
CA ASN A 157 -41.05 35.96 -4.50
C ASN A 157 -42.54 35.77 -4.75
N VAL A 158 -43.04 34.54 -4.63
CA VAL A 158 -44.44 34.21 -4.87
C VAL A 158 -45.03 33.57 -3.62
N ILE A 159 -46.12 34.16 -3.11
CA ILE A 159 -46.86 33.66 -1.95
C ILE A 159 -48.29 33.37 -2.41
N ALA A 160 -48.56 32.09 -2.69
CA ALA A 160 -49.88 31.63 -3.11
C ALA A 160 -50.63 31.00 -1.94
N SER A 161 -51.90 31.40 -1.74
CA SER A 161 -52.69 30.98 -0.57
C SER A 161 -53.77 29.94 -0.85
N ARG A 162 -53.92 29.48 -2.11
CA ARG A 162 -54.91 28.46 -2.48
C ARG A 162 -54.44 27.44 -3.51
N ASP A 163 -53.65 27.88 -4.48
CA ASP A 163 -53.29 27.06 -5.64
C ASP A 163 -51.79 27.18 -5.96
N ASN A 164 -51.33 26.59 -7.06
CA ASN A 164 -49.92 26.58 -7.44
C ASN A 164 -49.34 28.02 -7.51
N ALA A 165 -48.12 28.21 -7.02
CA ALA A 165 -47.38 29.43 -7.25
C ALA A 165 -47.09 29.59 -8.76
N VAL A 166 -46.74 28.48 -9.43
CA VAL A 166 -46.53 28.42 -10.87
C VAL A 166 -47.16 27.15 -11.43
N ASN A 167 -47.92 27.27 -12.51
CA ASN A 167 -48.51 26.15 -13.24
C ASN A 167 -48.23 26.28 -14.75
N ASN A 168 -47.50 25.31 -15.30
CA ASN A 168 -47.21 25.21 -16.73
C ASN A 168 -48.07 24.12 -17.37
N GLN A 169 -49.01 24.49 -18.24
CA GLN A 169 -49.92 23.56 -18.93
C GLN A 169 -49.49 23.34 -20.38
N GLY A 170 -48.28 22.82 -20.59
CA GLY A 170 -47.77 22.47 -21.92
C GLY A 170 -46.99 23.56 -22.67
N GLY A 171 -46.58 24.63 -21.98
CA GLY A 171 -45.68 25.67 -22.50
C GLY A 171 -44.25 25.51 -21.99
N GLU A 172 -43.46 26.59 -22.04
CA GLU A 172 -42.08 26.66 -21.56
C GLU A 172 -41.97 27.65 -20.40
N VAL A 173 -41.38 27.24 -19.28
CA VAL A 173 -41.21 28.10 -18.10
C VAL A 173 -39.79 27.99 -17.56
N HIS A 174 -39.12 29.13 -17.43
CA HIS A 174 -37.80 29.25 -16.81
C HIS A 174 -37.92 30.02 -15.51
N ILE A 175 -37.46 29.43 -14.43
CA ILE A 175 -37.42 30.06 -13.11
C ILE A 175 -35.98 30.12 -12.67
N LYS A 176 -35.50 31.34 -12.37
CA LYS A 176 -34.15 31.58 -11.88
C LYS A 176 -34.22 32.35 -10.57
N GLY A 177 -33.70 31.76 -9.50
CA GLY A 177 -33.74 32.34 -8.16
C GLY A 177 -35.15 32.47 -7.59
N GLY A 178 -35.28 33.26 -6.53
CA GLY A 178 -36.57 33.56 -5.91
C GLY A 178 -37.10 32.50 -4.93
N THR A 179 -38.20 32.85 -4.26
CA THR A 179 -38.87 31.99 -3.27
C THR A 179 -40.33 31.78 -3.63
N TYR A 180 -40.75 30.53 -3.73
CA TYR A 180 -42.09 30.13 -4.11
C TYR A 180 -42.75 29.36 -2.97
N THR A 181 -43.76 29.96 -2.37
CA THR A 181 -44.50 29.37 -1.26
C THR A 181 -45.95 29.17 -1.65
N SER A 182 -46.48 27.96 -1.40
CA SER A 182 -47.91 27.70 -1.55
C SER A 182 -48.41 26.67 -0.54
N ASN A 183 -49.69 26.75 -0.18
CA ASN A 183 -50.38 25.70 0.55
C ASN A 183 -51.00 24.63 -0.38
N SER A 184 -50.89 24.82 -1.70
CA SER A 184 -51.28 23.84 -2.72
C SER A 184 -50.30 22.66 -2.79
N SER A 185 -50.74 21.62 -3.49
CA SER A 185 -49.95 20.42 -3.77
C SER A 185 -50.10 20.08 -5.26
N PRO A 186 -49.13 20.42 -6.12
CA PRO A 186 -47.80 20.95 -5.79
C PRO A 186 -47.74 22.49 -5.64
N VAL A 187 -46.61 23.03 -5.15
CA VAL A 187 -46.33 24.49 -5.20
C VAL A 187 -46.00 24.93 -6.62
N ILE A 188 -45.14 24.19 -7.31
CA ILE A 188 -44.82 24.38 -8.73
C ILE A 188 -45.26 23.14 -9.50
N TYR A 189 -46.03 23.33 -10.57
CA TYR A 189 -46.47 22.23 -11.42
C TYR A 189 -46.01 22.42 -12.87
N ASN A 190 -45.15 21.52 -13.35
CA ASN A 190 -44.90 21.36 -14.78
C ASN A 190 -45.75 20.22 -15.34
N GLN A 191 -46.67 20.53 -16.26
CA GLN A 191 -47.64 19.55 -16.77
C GLN A 191 -47.48 19.30 -18.26
N THR A 192 -47.59 18.02 -18.64
CA THR A 192 -48.05 17.64 -19.97
C THR A 192 -49.57 17.76 -20.04
N TRP A 193 -50.06 18.45 -21.07
CA TRP A 193 -51.47 18.69 -21.30
C TRP A 193 -52.00 17.91 -22.50
N ASP A 194 -52.88 16.96 -22.24
CA ASP A 194 -53.47 16.03 -23.22
C ASP A 194 -55.00 15.84 -23.05
N ARG A 195 -55.62 16.66 -22.20
CA ARG A 195 -57.00 16.49 -21.74
C ARG A 195 -58.04 17.03 -22.70
N ASP A 196 -57.62 17.80 -23.69
CA ASP A 196 -58.53 18.41 -24.67
C ASP A 196 -58.82 17.45 -25.81
N LYS A 197 -60.09 17.05 -25.93
CA LYS A 197 -60.53 16.07 -26.92
C LYS A 197 -60.19 16.55 -28.34
N GLY A 198 -59.32 15.80 -29.03
CA GLY A 198 -58.90 16.07 -30.41
C GLY A 198 -57.75 17.07 -30.55
N ALA A 199 -57.18 17.57 -29.44
CA ALA A 199 -55.97 18.39 -29.46
C ALA A 199 -54.72 17.50 -29.40
N ALA A 200 -53.62 17.99 -29.98
CA ALA A 200 -52.32 17.36 -29.82
C ALA A 200 -51.82 17.50 -28.37
N GLU A 201 -51.09 16.50 -27.91
CA GLU A 201 -50.40 16.52 -26.62
C GLU A 201 -49.37 17.66 -26.56
N LEU A 202 -49.44 18.46 -25.50
CA LEU A 202 -48.52 19.57 -25.23
C LEU A 202 -47.65 19.22 -24.02
N VAL A 203 -46.40 18.87 -24.25
CA VAL A 203 -45.44 18.54 -23.19
C VAL A 203 -44.86 19.82 -22.60
N GLY A 204 -45.10 20.05 -21.31
CA GLY A 204 -44.54 21.20 -20.60
C GLY A 204 -43.04 21.09 -20.43
N ILE A 205 -42.30 22.16 -20.69
CA ILE A 205 -40.86 22.27 -20.47
C ILE A 205 -40.62 23.25 -19.33
N MET A 206 -39.85 22.85 -18.32
CA MET A 206 -39.53 23.71 -17.20
C MET A 206 -38.06 23.61 -16.78
N THR A 207 -37.45 24.76 -16.48
CA THR A 207 -36.12 24.83 -15.87
C THR A 207 -36.22 25.57 -14.54
N LEU A 208 -35.66 24.98 -13.48
CA LEU A 208 -35.52 25.62 -12.17
C LEU A 208 -34.02 25.80 -11.88
N THR A 209 -33.56 27.03 -11.73
CA THR A 209 -32.16 27.37 -11.42
C THR A 209 -32.11 28.13 -10.10
N ASP A 210 -31.46 27.57 -9.08
CA ASP A 210 -31.27 28.19 -7.75
C ASP A 210 -32.57 28.64 -7.06
N VAL A 211 -33.66 27.89 -7.26
CA VAL A 211 -35.01 28.24 -6.77
C VAL A 211 -35.25 27.71 -5.36
N THR A 212 -35.86 28.52 -4.50
CA THR A 212 -36.38 28.05 -3.20
C THR A 212 -37.88 27.77 -3.29
N VAL A 213 -38.29 26.53 -3.00
CA VAL A 213 -39.70 26.09 -3.04
C VAL A 213 -40.09 25.55 -1.68
N GLU A 214 -41.15 26.12 -1.09
CA GLU A 214 -41.64 25.75 0.24
C GLU A 214 -43.14 25.46 0.20
N SER A 215 -43.51 24.20 0.46
CA SER A 215 -44.92 23.83 0.65
C SER A 215 -45.33 24.12 2.10
N THR A 216 -46.35 24.95 2.26
CA THR A 216 -46.98 25.26 3.56
C THR A 216 -48.26 24.45 3.79
N SER A 217 -48.56 23.51 2.89
CA SER A 217 -49.72 22.63 3.02
C SER A 217 -49.64 21.81 4.30
N SER A 218 -50.77 21.54 4.95
CA SER A 218 -50.77 20.59 6.07
C SER A 218 -50.65 19.16 5.56
N GLY A 219 -49.76 18.35 6.14
CA GLY A 219 -49.69 16.91 5.83
C GLY A 219 -48.89 16.61 4.57
N THR A 220 -49.52 16.12 3.50
CA THR A 220 -48.83 15.48 2.36
C THR A 220 -48.54 16.41 1.18
N GLY A 221 -48.45 17.72 1.41
CA GLY A 221 -48.24 18.69 0.34
C GLY A 221 -46.94 18.48 -0.43
N THR A 222 -46.99 18.59 -1.75
CA THR A 222 -45.82 18.42 -2.62
C THR A 222 -45.17 19.78 -2.93
N GLY A 223 -43.83 19.82 -2.98
CA GLY A 223 -43.09 20.99 -3.45
C GLY A 223 -43.23 21.17 -4.97
N VAL A 224 -42.62 20.27 -5.72
CA VAL A 224 -42.61 20.27 -7.19
C VAL A 224 -43.29 19.02 -7.73
N GLY A 225 -44.28 19.21 -8.61
CA GLY A 225 -44.88 18.14 -9.39
C GLY A 225 -44.47 18.27 -10.86
N ASN A 226 -44.13 17.16 -11.49
CA ASN A 226 -43.76 17.15 -12.91
C ASN A 226 -44.46 16.01 -13.66
N SER A 227 -45.10 16.32 -14.79
CA SER A 227 -45.50 15.34 -15.82
C SER A 227 -45.00 15.72 -17.22
N GLY A 228 -44.10 16.70 -17.32
CA GLY A 228 -43.42 17.11 -18.56
C GLY A 228 -41.90 16.98 -18.45
N ASN A 229 -41.15 17.78 -19.22
CA ASN A 229 -39.69 17.81 -19.15
C ASN A 229 -39.23 18.84 -18.13
N LEU A 230 -38.53 18.40 -17.09
CA LEU A 230 -38.07 19.25 -16.00
C LEU A 230 -36.56 19.11 -15.80
N THR A 231 -35.85 20.23 -15.77
CA THR A 231 -34.45 20.31 -15.36
C THR A 231 -34.32 21.17 -14.11
N ILE A 232 -33.66 20.67 -13.07
CA ILE A 232 -33.38 21.40 -11.83
C ILE A 232 -31.86 21.52 -11.65
N THR A 233 -31.39 22.75 -11.47
CA THR A 233 -29.99 23.09 -11.21
C THR A 233 -29.91 23.97 -9.97
N GLY A 234 -29.63 23.37 -8.83
CA GLY A 234 -29.45 24.09 -7.57
C GLY A 234 -30.77 24.44 -6.87
N GLY A 235 -30.65 25.22 -5.80
CA GLY A 235 -31.80 25.64 -4.98
C GLY A 235 -32.22 24.61 -3.93
N LYS A 236 -33.40 24.83 -3.35
CA LYS A 236 -33.91 24.06 -2.22
C LYS A 236 -35.41 23.83 -2.36
N VAL A 237 -35.85 22.58 -2.16
CA VAL A 237 -37.26 22.20 -2.14
C VAL A 237 -37.58 21.53 -0.80
N THR A 238 -38.48 22.14 -0.04
CA THR A 238 -38.93 21.63 1.26
C THR A 238 -40.43 21.41 1.25
N ALA A 239 -40.85 20.21 1.64
CA ALA A 239 -42.25 19.86 1.64
C ALA A 239 -42.63 18.92 2.81
N PRO A 240 -43.88 18.94 3.27
CA PRO A 240 -44.34 18.00 4.28
C PRO A 240 -44.78 16.65 3.67
N GLY A 241 -45.08 16.60 2.36
CA GLY A 241 -45.03 15.42 1.52
C GLY A 241 -43.79 15.41 0.62
N PRO A 242 -43.83 14.75 -0.57
CA PRO A 242 -42.70 14.73 -1.48
C PRO A 242 -42.21 16.13 -1.86
N ALA A 243 -40.91 16.37 -1.75
CA ALA A 243 -40.29 17.55 -2.33
C ALA A 243 -40.43 17.53 -3.86
N LEU A 244 -40.30 16.35 -4.48
CA LEU A 244 -40.43 16.14 -5.92
C LEU A 244 -41.28 14.91 -6.24
N ASN A 245 -42.27 15.06 -7.11
CA ASN A 245 -42.99 13.96 -7.77
C ASN A 245 -42.71 13.97 -9.28
N THR A 246 -42.32 12.83 -9.84
CA THR A 246 -42.19 12.64 -11.29
C THR A 246 -43.29 11.70 -11.79
N TYR A 247 -44.32 12.26 -12.40
CA TYR A 247 -45.47 11.56 -12.96
C TYR A 247 -45.20 11.08 -14.40
N SER A 248 -46.13 10.30 -14.92
CA SER A 248 -46.08 9.75 -16.28
C SER A 248 -45.86 10.82 -17.35
N LYS A 249 -45.24 10.40 -18.46
CA LYS A 249 -44.97 11.18 -19.69
C LYS A 249 -43.84 12.22 -19.62
N GLY A 250 -43.36 12.51 -18.43
CA GLY A 250 -42.28 13.47 -18.21
C GLY A 250 -40.92 12.83 -18.02
N GLU A 251 -39.86 13.55 -18.41
CA GLU A 251 -38.49 13.25 -18.00
C GLU A 251 -38.00 14.32 -17.03
N THR A 252 -37.42 13.89 -15.90
CA THR A 252 -36.90 14.80 -14.88
C THR A 252 -35.40 14.61 -14.74
N THR A 253 -34.64 15.70 -14.83
CA THR A 253 -33.21 15.72 -14.54
C THR A 253 -32.92 16.65 -13.37
N VAL A 254 -32.21 16.16 -12.36
CA VAL A 254 -31.72 16.95 -11.24
C VAL A 254 -30.20 16.98 -11.31
N GLU A 255 -29.65 18.13 -11.65
CA GLU A 255 -28.21 18.38 -11.71
C GLU A 255 -27.64 18.64 -10.31
N SER A 256 -28.35 19.40 -9.49
CA SER A 256 -27.99 19.71 -8.09
C SER A 256 -29.19 20.30 -7.33
N GLY A 257 -29.03 20.55 -6.02
CA GLY A 257 -30.06 21.15 -5.15
C GLY A 257 -30.35 20.31 -3.91
N ASP A 258 -31.09 20.89 -2.96
CA ASP A 258 -31.43 20.24 -1.68
C ASP A 258 -32.92 19.90 -1.61
N PHE A 259 -33.24 18.62 -1.48
CA PHE A 259 -34.61 18.10 -1.46
C PHE A 259 -34.91 17.47 -0.11
N SER A 260 -35.83 18.07 0.63
CA SER A 260 -36.17 17.62 1.98
C SER A 260 -37.65 17.42 2.18
N SER A 261 -38.00 16.31 2.82
CA SER A 261 -39.35 15.97 3.20
C SER A 261 -39.45 15.60 4.67
N THR A 262 -40.53 16.02 5.30
CA THR A 262 -40.91 15.51 6.64
C THR A 262 -41.89 14.34 6.58
N GLY A 263 -42.36 13.99 5.39
CA GLY A 263 -43.32 12.93 5.10
C GLY A 263 -42.66 11.57 4.87
N ASP A 264 -43.30 10.78 4.02
CA ASP A 264 -42.93 9.40 3.71
C ASP A 264 -41.82 9.28 2.66
N CYS A 265 -41.60 10.29 1.81
CA CYS A 265 -40.41 10.36 0.98
C CYS A 265 -40.04 11.78 0.55
N ALA A 266 -38.77 12.01 0.18
CA ALA A 266 -38.32 13.28 -0.42
C ALA A 266 -38.58 13.33 -1.93
N VAL A 267 -38.26 12.27 -2.65
CA VAL A 267 -38.51 12.14 -4.08
C VAL A 267 -39.34 10.89 -4.35
N ARG A 268 -40.42 11.05 -5.10
CA ARG A 268 -41.27 9.93 -5.54
C ARG A 268 -41.30 9.87 -7.06
N VAL A 269 -41.01 8.68 -7.55
CA VAL A 269 -40.82 8.43 -8.98
C VAL A 269 -41.92 7.50 -9.48
N TYR A 270 -42.69 7.97 -10.45
CA TYR A 270 -43.64 7.17 -11.20
C TYR A 270 -43.16 6.91 -12.64
N GLU A 271 -42.28 7.75 -13.18
CA GLU A 271 -41.75 7.63 -14.55
C GLU A 271 -40.22 7.81 -14.56
N LYS A 272 -39.65 8.67 -15.40
CA LYS A 272 -38.19 8.81 -15.58
C LYS A 272 -37.59 9.91 -14.71
N LEU A 273 -36.57 9.53 -13.94
CA LEU A 273 -35.76 10.44 -13.13
C LEU A 273 -34.26 10.16 -13.35
N TYR A 274 -33.51 11.24 -13.62
CA TYR A 274 -32.05 11.22 -13.70
C TYR A 274 -31.47 12.14 -12.63
N LEU A 275 -30.83 11.56 -11.62
CA LEU A 275 -30.18 12.28 -10.52
C LEU A 275 -28.67 12.34 -10.76
N LYS A 276 -28.16 13.51 -11.18
CA LYS A 276 -26.73 13.72 -11.39
C LYS A 276 -26.03 14.35 -10.18
N GLY A 277 -26.80 14.94 -9.27
CA GLY A 277 -26.28 15.57 -8.04
C GLY A 277 -27.39 15.97 -7.07
N GLY A 278 -27.01 16.71 -6.04
CA GLY A 278 -27.92 17.22 -5.00
C GLY A 278 -27.89 16.43 -3.68
N THR A 279 -28.70 16.89 -2.71
CA THR A 279 -28.88 16.22 -1.43
C THR A 279 -30.35 15.85 -1.22
N PHE A 280 -30.59 14.64 -0.69
CA PHE A 280 -31.94 14.09 -0.53
C PHE A 280 -32.13 13.57 0.89
N THR A 281 -33.16 14.06 1.58
CA THR A 281 -33.38 13.78 3.01
C THR A 281 -34.87 13.61 3.36
N ALA A 282 -35.21 12.47 3.97
CA ALA A 282 -36.53 12.15 4.48
C ALA A 282 -36.43 11.40 5.84
N PRO A 283 -36.30 12.10 6.97
CA PRO A 283 -36.04 11.46 8.27
C PRO A 283 -37.14 10.51 8.76
N ASN A 284 -38.35 10.63 8.20
CA ASN A 284 -39.49 9.80 8.55
C ASN A 284 -39.80 8.70 7.51
N GLY A 285 -39.04 8.61 6.41
CA GLY A 285 -39.30 7.70 5.30
C GLY A 285 -38.11 7.58 4.34
N SER A 286 -38.40 7.51 3.03
CA SER A 286 -37.43 7.18 1.98
C SER A 286 -36.92 8.43 1.27
N ALA A 287 -35.60 8.63 1.14
CA ALA A 287 -35.12 9.78 0.37
C ALA A 287 -35.58 9.71 -1.09
N ILE A 288 -35.49 8.54 -1.71
CA ILE A 288 -35.97 8.27 -3.07
C ILE A 288 -36.84 7.02 -3.05
N GLN A 289 -38.02 7.09 -3.67
CA GLN A 289 -38.97 5.98 -3.76
C GLN A 289 -39.44 5.78 -5.20
N SER A 290 -39.11 4.62 -5.79
CA SER A 290 -39.61 4.20 -7.11
C SER A 290 -40.94 3.46 -6.93
N ARG A 291 -42.05 3.97 -7.50
CA ARG A 291 -43.41 3.59 -7.07
C ARG A 291 -44.23 2.80 -8.09
N ASP A 292 -44.02 3.00 -9.39
CA ASP A 292 -44.79 2.34 -10.45
C ASP A 292 -43.91 1.47 -11.34
N ASP A 293 -44.55 0.58 -12.13
CA ASP A 293 -43.83 -0.35 -13.01
C ASP A 293 -43.09 0.37 -14.16
N SER A 294 -43.54 1.57 -14.55
CA SER A 294 -42.86 2.43 -15.54
C SER A 294 -41.76 3.31 -14.93
N ALA A 295 -41.57 3.28 -13.61
CA ALA A 295 -40.58 4.10 -12.95
C ALA A 295 -39.17 3.63 -13.32
N TYR A 296 -38.35 4.56 -13.80
CA TYR A 296 -36.93 4.38 -14.07
C TYR A 296 -36.16 5.50 -13.38
N THR A 297 -35.29 5.13 -12.44
CA THR A 297 -34.42 6.09 -11.74
C THR A 297 -32.97 5.77 -12.02
N GLU A 298 -32.24 6.70 -12.62
CA GLU A 298 -30.78 6.64 -12.69
C GLU A 298 -30.17 7.59 -11.65
N ILE A 299 -29.28 7.07 -10.81
CA ILE A 299 -28.59 7.84 -9.78
C ILE A 299 -27.09 7.89 -10.09
N SER A 300 -26.69 8.91 -10.84
CA SER A 300 -25.32 9.15 -11.29
C SER A 300 -24.51 10.13 -10.43
N GLY A 301 -25.08 10.62 -9.33
CA GLY A 301 -24.37 11.45 -8.36
C GLY A 301 -25.24 11.84 -7.15
N GLY A 302 -24.74 12.76 -6.34
CA GLY A 302 -25.45 13.32 -5.18
C GLY A 302 -25.23 12.54 -3.87
N THR A 303 -25.82 13.08 -2.80
CA THR A 303 -25.76 12.51 -1.44
C THR A 303 -27.16 12.22 -0.91
N ILE A 304 -27.39 10.96 -0.54
CA ILE A 304 -28.65 10.48 0.04
C ILE A 304 -28.42 10.25 1.53
N LYS A 305 -29.08 11.05 2.38
CA LYS A 305 -28.72 11.10 3.79
C LYS A 305 -29.86 11.31 4.77
N ASP A 306 -29.56 10.99 6.03
CA ASP A 306 -30.39 11.26 7.21
C ASP A 306 -31.85 10.80 7.03
N SER A 307 -32.04 9.65 6.38
CA SER A 307 -33.34 9.08 6.03
C SER A 307 -33.52 7.69 6.63
N LYS A 308 -34.77 7.24 6.83
CA LYS A 308 -34.98 5.84 7.26
C LYS A 308 -34.52 4.87 6.20
N VAL A 309 -34.84 5.19 4.94
CA VAL A 309 -34.37 4.46 3.78
C VAL A 309 -33.75 5.46 2.81
N GLY A 310 -32.56 5.16 2.28
CA GLY A 310 -31.99 5.95 1.19
C GLY A 310 -32.81 5.79 -0.09
N VAL A 311 -32.75 4.61 -0.70
CA VAL A 311 -33.48 4.26 -1.92
C VAL A 311 -34.43 3.10 -1.63
N GLU A 312 -35.73 3.33 -1.83
CA GLU A 312 -36.75 2.29 -1.77
C GLU A 312 -37.22 1.92 -3.17
N VAL A 313 -36.97 0.66 -3.56
CA VAL A 313 -37.45 0.09 -4.83
C VAL A 313 -38.77 -0.61 -4.56
N VAL A 314 -39.89 0.08 -4.78
CA VAL A 314 -41.23 -0.51 -4.64
C VAL A 314 -41.61 -1.28 -5.90
N LYS A 315 -41.44 -0.61 -7.04
CA LYS A 315 -41.66 -1.12 -8.40
C LYS A 315 -40.69 -0.45 -9.37
N GLY A 316 -40.69 -0.90 -10.61
CA GLY A 316 -39.87 -0.32 -11.68
C GLY A 316 -38.39 -0.69 -11.52
N SER A 317 -37.49 0.18 -11.96
CA SER A 317 -36.05 -0.08 -11.94
C SER A 317 -35.25 1.11 -11.44
N VAL A 318 -34.19 0.80 -10.69
CA VAL A 318 -33.21 1.79 -10.23
C VAL A 318 -31.81 1.36 -10.66
N ASP A 319 -31.10 2.29 -11.27
CA ASP A 319 -29.71 2.16 -11.70
C ASP A 319 -28.82 3.05 -10.84
N LEU A 320 -28.03 2.41 -9.97
CA LEU A 320 -27.16 3.06 -9.00
C LEU A 320 -25.73 3.15 -9.53
N LYS A 321 -25.22 4.37 -9.71
CA LYS A 321 -23.87 4.64 -10.24
C LYS A 321 -22.96 5.32 -9.20
N LYS A 322 -22.94 6.65 -9.07
CA LYS A 322 -21.93 7.38 -8.27
C LYS A 322 -22.50 8.16 -7.09
N THR A 323 -23.43 7.57 -6.34
CA THR A 323 -24.06 8.24 -5.18
C THR A 323 -23.36 7.93 -3.86
N THR A 324 -23.51 8.82 -2.88
CA THR A 324 -23.03 8.63 -1.51
C THR A 324 -24.20 8.47 -0.55
N PHE A 325 -24.15 7.43 0.28
CA PHE A 325 -25.07 7.27 1.41
C PHE A 325 -24.44 7.76 2.72
N GLN A 326 -25.21 8.46 3.56
CA GLN A 326 -24.72 8.97 4.84
C GLN A 326 -25.83 9.02 5.89
N GLY A 327 -25.65 8.35 7.03
CA GLY A 327 -26.57 8.51 8.17
C GLY A 327 -28.00 8.00 7.92
N ASN A 328 -28.20 7.13 6.92
CA ASN A 328 -29.47 6.43 6.74
C ASN A 328 -29.54 5.23 7.68
N ASP A 329 -30.75 4.82 8.09
CA ASP A 329 -30.91 3.55 8.83
C ASP A 329 -30.65 2.35 7.90
N ILE A 330 -31.15 2.44 6.67
CA ILE A 330 -30.94 1.47 5.57
C ILE A 330 -30.65 2.26 4.30
N ASP A 331 -29.62 1.88 3.54
CA ASP A 331 -29.29 2.60 2.30
C ASP A 331 -30.20 2.21 1.14
N ILE A 332 -30.45 0.91 0.98
CA ILE A 332 -31.28 0.36 -0.10
C ILE A 332 -32.30 -0.60 0.50
N TYR A 333 -33.58 -0.38 0.21
CA TYR A 333 -34.67 -1.29 0.56
C TYR A 333 -35.36 -1.81 -0.69
N LEU A 334 -35.40 -3.13 -0.84
CA LEU A 334 -36.07 -3.80 -1.95
C LEU A 334 -37.42 -4.37 -1.49
N GLN A 335 -38.51 -3.96 -2.15
CA GLN A 335 -39.77 -4.67 -1.97
C GLN A 335 -39.71 -6.08 -2.56
N LYS A 336 -40.75 -6.87 -2.27
CA LYS A 336 -40.85 -8.26 -2.69
C LYS A 336 -40.58 -8.44 -4.19
N ASP A 337 -39.75 -9.44 -4.52
CA ASP A 337 -39.33 -9.78 -5.88
C ASP A 337 -38.57 -8.67 -6.67
N GLN A 338 -38.31 -7.50 -6.07
CA GLN A 338 -37.54 -6.43 -6.70
C GLN A 338 -36.04 -6.69 -6.63
N VAL A 339 -35.31 -6.17 -7.62
CA VAL A 339 -33.85 -6.14 -7.70
C VAL A 339 -33.38 -4.75 -8.11
N ILE A 340 -32.15 -4.39 -7.76
CA ILE A 340 -31.53 -3.11 -8.13
C ILE A 340 -30.38 -3.33 -9.11
N THR A 341 -30.19 -2.42 -10.08
CA THR A 341 -28.95 -2.40 -10.86
C THR A 341 -27.93 -1.55 -10.10
N ILE A 342 -26.78 -2.12 -9.75
CA ILE A 342 -25.66 -1.38 -9.16
C ILE A 342 -24.51 -1.50 -10.13
N GLU A 343 -24.11 -0.38 -10.72
CA GLU A 343 -23.09 -0.34 -11.77
C GLU A 343 -21.67 -0.43 -11.20
N SER A 344 -20.71 -0.86 -12.03
CA SER A 344 -19.28 -0.95 -11.64
C SER A 344 -18.68 0.37 -11.17
N SER A 345 -19.30 1.49 -11.55
CA SER A 345 -18.94 2.84 -11.12
C SER A 345 -19.29 3.15 -9.66
N PHE A 346 -20.12 2.32 -9.01
CA PHE A 346 -20.43 2.44 -7.58
C PHE A 346 -19.29 1.86 -6.74
N LYS A 347 -18.61 2.74 -5.99
CA LYS A 347 -17.45 2.40 -5.16
C LYS A 347 -17.71 2.52 -3.66
N ASN A 348 -18.84 3.10 -3.27
CA ASN A 348 -19.18 3.32 -1.88
C ASN A 348 -19.71 2.04 -1.21
N ALA A 349 -19.68 2.00 0.12
CA ALA A 349 -20.37 0.96 0.87
C ALA A 349 -21.89 1.22 0.86
N ALA A 350 -22.69 0.17 0.83
CA ALA A 350 -24.14 0.28 1.05
C ALA A 350 -24.68 -0.92 1.83
N THR A 351 -25.69 -0.64 2.65
CA THR A 351 -26.53 -1.65 3.30
C THR A 351 -27.76 -1.94 2.45
N ILE A 352 -28.13 -3.22 2.32
CA ILE A 352 -29.33 -3.66 1.59
C ILE A 352 -30.25 -4.45 2.52
N ASP A 353 -31.51 -4.05 2.56
CA ASP A 353 -32.62 -4.79 3.17
C ASP A 353 -33.61 -5.22 2.08
N CYS A 354 -34.35 -6.31 2.30
CA CYS A 354 -35.47 -6.69 1.46
C CYS A 354 -36.68 -7.20 2.26
N ALA A 355 -37.87 -7.06 1.67
CA ALA A 355 -39.14 -7.46 2.28
C ALA A 355 -39.35 -8.98 2.35
N ASP A 356 -38.59 -9.75 1.55
CA ASP A 356 -38.74 -11.19 1.35
C ASP A 356 -37.42 -11.96 1.53
N PRO A 357 -36.77 -11.86 2.71
CA PRO A 357 -35.47 -12.48 2.92
C PRO A 357 -35.59 -14.00 2.92
N LYS A 358 -34.78 -14.63 2.07
CA LYS A 358 -34.56 -16.07 1.99
C LYS A 358 -33.17 -16.33 1.46
N ASP A 359 -32.60 -17.48 1.79
CA ASP A 359 -31.32 -17.89 1.25
C ASP A 359 -31.36 -17.94 -0.29
N GLY A 360 -30.32 -17.41 -0.93
CA GLY A 360 -30.25 -17.29 -2.39
C GLY A 360 -31.13 -16.21 -3.02
N ARG A 361 -31.84 -15.37 -2.24
CA ARG A 361 -32.61 -14.24 -2.79
C ARG A 361 -31.69 -13.28 -3.54
N GLN A 362 -31.81 -13.23 -4.86
CA GLN A 362 -31.09 -12.26 -5.70
C GLN A 362 -31.37 -10.83 -5.22
N LEU A 363 -30.37 -9.96 -5.17
CA LEU A 363 -30.50 -8.55 -4.73
C LEU A 363 -30.21 -7.60 -5.89
N THR A 364 -29.18 -7.92 -6.68
CA THR A 364 -28.77 -7.13 -7.83
C THR A 364 -29.18 -7.79 -9.14
N LYS A 365 -29.42 -6.97 -10.17
CA LYS A 365 -29.63 -7.47 -11.54
C LYS A 365 -28.40 -8.23 -12.03
N ALA A 366 -28.62 -9.35 -12.70
CA ALA A 366 -27.55 -10.21 -13.20
C ALA A 366 -26.80 -9.57 -14.39
N THR A 367 -25.47 -9.67 -14.40
CA THR A 367 -24.58 -9.02 -15.37
C THR A 367 -23.54 -9.99 -15.93
N GLU A 368 -23.10 -9.80 -17.17
CA GLU A 368 -22.08 -10.65 -17.84
C GLU A 368 -20.63 -10.22 -17.56
N THR A 369 -20.45 -9.13 -16.81
CA THR A 369 -19.17 -8.57 -16.37
C THR A 369 -18.66 -9.26 -15.09
N ASP A 370 -17.50 -8.90 -14.55
CA ASP A 370 -16.87 -9.55 -13.38
C ASP A 370 -16.70 -8.60 -12.15
N TYR A 371 -17.57 -7.60 -12.01
CA TYR A 371 -17.45 -6.55 -10.99
C TYR A 371 -18.34 -6.75 -9.74
N GLN A 372 -19.38 -7.57 -9.79
CA GLN A 372 -20.36 -7.71 -8.70
C GLN A 372 -19.68 -8.14 -7.41
N LYS A 373 -18.70 -9.05 -7.48
CA LYS A 373 -17.90 -9.49 -6.31
C LYS A 373 -17.18 -8.33 -5.61
N ASN A 374 -16.83 -7.27 -6.36
CA ASN A 374 -16.12 -6.09 -5.85
C ASN A 374 -17.06 -5.03 -5.24
N LEU A 375 -18.38 -5.22 -5.32
CA LEU A 375 -19.35 -4.32 -4.69
C LEU A 375 -19.29 -4.48 -3.16
N ASN A 376 -19.14 -3.36 -2.45
CA ASN A 376 -19.10 -3.33 -0.99
C ASN A 376 -20.52 -3.24 -0.41
N LEU A 377 -21.21 -4.39 -0.40
CA LEU A 377 -22.58 -4.50 0.05
C LEU A 377 -22.67 -5.34 1.32
N THR A 378 -23.47 -4.88 2.27
CA THR A 378 -23.78 -5.61 3.50
C THR A 378 -25.29 -5.77 3.66
N SER A 379 -25.72 -6.82 4.33
CA SER A 379 -27.16 -7.08 4.52
C SER A 379 -27.62 -6.43 5.82
N ALA A 380 -28.74 -5.71 5.74
CA ALA A 380 -29.49 -5.24 6.91
C ALA A 380 -30.50 -6.28 7.40
N ASN A 381 -30.82 -7.30 6.59
CA ASN A 381 -31.62 -8.44 7.04
C ASN A 381 -30.86 -9.21 8.12
N LYS A 382 -31.47 -9.31 9.31
CA LYS A 382 -30.91 -10.07 10.42
C LYS A 382 -30.59 -11.50 9.99
N ASP A 383 -29.43 -12.00 10.42
CA ASP A 383 -28.93 -13.36 10.14
C ASP A 383 -28.53 -13.64 8.68
N TYR A 384 -28.60 -12.66 7.78
CA TYR A 384 -28.11 -12.78 6.40
C TYR A 384 -26.81 -12.00 6.16
N LEU A 385 -26.11 -12.45 5.12
CA LEU A 385 -24.95 -11.83 4.47
C LEU A 385 -25.29 -11.54 3.01
N VAL A 386 -24.44 -10.78 2.32
CA VAL A 386 -24.55 -10.57 0.87
C VAL A 386 -23.55 -11.47 0.14
N GLY A 387 -24.05 -12.58 -0.39
CA GLY A 387 -23.36 -13.54 -1.25
C GLY A 387 -23.10 -13.05 -2.67
N TYR A 388 -22.35 -13.86 -3.42
CA TYR A 388 -22.01 -13.65 -4.83
C TYR A 388 -22.22 -14.96 -5.62
N LYS A 389 -23.11 -14.94 -6.62
CA LYS A 389 -23.39 -16.11 -7.45
C LYS A 389 -23.01 -15.87 -8.89
N THR A 390 -22.58 -16.93 -9.55
CA THR A 390 -22.37 -17.00 -11.00
C THR A 390 -23.23 -18.13 -11.57
N GLU A 391 -24.09 -17.80 -12.52
CA GLU A 391 -25.05 -18.72 -13.14
C GLU A 391 -25.21 -18.35 -14.62
N ASP A 392 -25.09 -19.33 -15.53
CA ASP A 392 -25.18 -19.12 -16.98
C ASP A 392 -24.29 -17.99 -17.54
N GLY A 393 -23.08 -17.84 -17.00
CA GLY A 393 -22.12 -16.80 -17.39
C GLY A 393 -22.49 -15.39 -16.89
N LYS A 394 -23.50 -15.27 -16.02
CA LYS A 394 -23.88 -14.01 -15.37
C LYS A 394 -23.60 -14.06 -13.89
N GLU A 395 -23.24 -12.92 -13.32
CA GLU A 395 -23.05 -12.75 -11.89
C GLU A 395 -24.09 -11.82 -11.27
N TYR A 396 -24.42 -12.08 -10.00
CA TYR A 396 -25.29 -11.23 -9.19
C TYR A 396 -24.98 -11.38 -7.70
N ARG A 397 -25.45 -10.43 -6.90
CA ARG A 397 -25.43 -10.50 -5.44
C ARG A 397 -26.72 -11.11 -4.93
N CYS A 398 -26.64 -11.92 -3.88
CA CYS A 398 -27.80 -12.54 -3.27
C CYS A 398 -27.69 -12.56 -1.76
N LEU A 399 -28.78 -12.86 -1.05
CA LEU A 399 -28.70 -13.15 0.38
C LEU A 399 -28.09 -14.54 0.62
N SER A 400 -27.27 -14.63 1.65
CA SER A 400 -26.70 -15.88 2.14
C SER A 400 -26.91 -16.00 3.64
N TRP A 401 -27.49 -17.10 4.09
CA TRP A 401 -27.80 -17.34 5.49
C TRP A 401 -26.55 -17.61 6.33
N LYS A 402 -26.47 -17.04 7.54
CA LYS A 402 -25.37 -17.29 8.47
C LYS A 402 -25.52 -18.63 9.17
N VAL A 403 -24.42 -19.37 9.25
CA VAL A 403 -24.36 -20.63 10.00
C VAL A 403 -23.54 -20.46 11.29
N GLY A 404 -23.79 -21.30 12.28
CA GLY A 404 -22.91 -21.47 13.43
C GLY A 404 -21.77 -22.42 13.08
N VAL A 405 -20.56 -22.12 13.52
CA VAL A 405 -19.40 -23.01 13.39
C VAL A 405 -18.76 -23.16 14.76
N THR A 406 -18.27 -24.35 15.09
CA THR A 406 -17.55 -24.62 16.34
C THR A 406 -16.44 -25.63 16.06
N ILE A 407 -15.29 -25.44 16.69
CA ILE A 407 -14.17 -26.39 16.68
C ILE A 407 -14.14 -27.04 18.06
N GLU A 408 -14.02 -28.37 18.13
CA GLU A 408 -13.91 -29.13 19.37
C GLU A 408 -12.71 -30.09 19.30
N GLY A 409 -12.03 -30.30 20.43
CA GLY A 409 -10.93 -31.27 20.56
C GLY A 409 -9.52 -30.66 20.48
N LEU A 410 -9.42 -29.35 20.22
CA LEU A 410 -8.16 -28.60 20.23
C LEU A 410 -8.03 -27.65 21.42
N GLU A 411 -9.05 -27.49 22.27
CA GLU A 411 -9.02 -26.55 23.38
C GLU A 411 -7.85 -26.86 24.32
N ASN A 412 -6.89 -25.93 24.44
CA ASN A 412 -5.67 -26.10 25.23
C ASN A 412 -4.83 -27.34 24.88
N ALA A 413 -4.94 -27.84 23.65
CA ALA A 413 -4.15 -28.97 23.18
C ALA A 413 -2.66 -28.62 23.13
N VAL A 414 -1.81 -29.56 23.57
CA VAL A 414 -0.37 -29.55 23.31
C VAL A 414 -0.08 -30.69 22.34
N ILE A 415 0.39 -30.35 21.14
CA ILE A 415 0.71 -31.30 20.06
C ILE A 415 2.22 -31.23 19.84
N LYS A 416 2.95 -32.34 19.75
CA LYS A 416 4.36 -32.26 19.35
C LYS A 416 4.46 -31.98 17.85
N GLU A 417 5.47 -31.23 17.44
CA GLU A 417 5.74 -30.96 16.02
C GLU A 417 5.84 -32.27 15.22
N GLY A 418 5.11 -32.34 14.11
CA GLY A 418 5.00 -33.53 13.26
C GLY A 418 4.14 -34.67 13.83
N GLU A 419 3.58 -34.55 15.04
CA GLU A 419 2.54 -35.46 15.53
C GLU A 419 1.15 -34.96 15.11
N SER A 420 0.27 -35.90 14.81
CA SER A 420 -1.10 -35.60 14.39
C SER A 420 -2.09 -35.61 15.55
N LYS A 421 -3.10 -34.73 15.51
CA LYS A 421 -4.22 -34.74 16.46
C LYS A 421 -5.56 -34.60 15.74
N ASP A 422 -6.52 -35.43 16.13
CA ASP A 422 -7.89 -35.37 15.63
C ASP A 422 -8.70 -34.27 16.33
N PHE A 423 -9.59 -33.62 15.58
CA PHE A 423 -10.53 -32.61 16.05
C PHE A 423 -11.83 -32.63 15.23
N THR A 424 -12.87 -31.97 15.71
CA THR A 424 -14.18 -31.94 15.05
C THR A 424 -14.61 -30.50 14.75
N VAL A 425 -15.16 -30.28 13.56
CA VAL A 425 -15.89 -29.05 13.22
C VAL A 425 -17.39 -29.36 13.23
N LYS A 426 -18.15 -28.60 14.04
CA LYS A 426 -19.62 -28.64 14.05
C LYS A 426 -20.17 -27.46 13.27
N VAL A 427 -21.19 -27.72 12.45
CA VAL A 427 -21.87 -26.72 11.63
C VAL A 427 -23.35 -26.69 11.99
N ASP A 428 -23.85 -25.56 12.48
CA ASP A 428 -25.26 -25.36 12.83
C ASP A 428 -25.96 -24.47 11.77
N PRO A 429 -26.90 -25.02 10.98
CA PRO A 429 -27.70 -24.23 10.02
C PRO A 429 -28.62 -23.19 10.68
N LYS A 430 -28.67 -23.09 12.01
CA LYS A 430 -29.48 -22.14 12.79
C LYS A 430 -30.97 -22.18 12.41
N GLY A 431 -31.47 -23.39 12.16
CA GLY A 431 -32.88 -23.64 11.85
C GLY A 431 -33.29 -23.37 10.40
N TYR A 432 -32.37 -23.03 9.50
CA TYR A 432 -32.67 -22.91 8.07
C TYR A 432 -32.43 -24.24 7.36
N ALA A 433 -33.51 -24.91 6.95
CA ALA A 433 -33.45 -26.12 6.16
C ALA A 433 -33.14 -25.78 4.70
N ASN A 434 -32.32 -26.60 4.03
CA ASN A 434 -32.02 -26.53 2.61
C ASN A 434 -31.05 -25.38 2.20
N LEU A 435 -29.82 -25.41 2.70
CA LEU A 435 -28.75 -24.49 2.32
C LEU A 435 -27.85 -25.06 1.19
N GLY A 436 -28.11 -26.27 0.71
CA GLY A 436 -27.28 -26.95 -0.28
C GLY A 436 -25.83 -27.19 0.15
N GLU A 437 -24.96 -27.23 -0.86
CA GLU A 437 -23.53 -27.51 -0.71
C GLU A 437 -22.74 -26.28 -0.22
N ALA A 438 -21.72 -26.53 0.58
CA ALA A 438 -20.75 -25.54 1.06
C ALA A 438 -19.38 -26.21 1.26
N PHE A 439 -18.37 -25.43 1.65
CA PHE A 439 -17.02 -25.93 1.94
C PHE A 439 -16.62 -25.59 3.36
N ILE A 440 -16.00 -26.53 4.07
CA ILE A 440 -15.21 -26.23 5.26
C ILE A 440 -13.79 -25.93 4.79
N ASP A 441 -13.28 -24.75 5.14
CA ASP A 441 -11.97 -24.25 4.73
C ASP A 441 -11.18 -23.75 5.96
N PHE A 442 -9.90 -24.10 6.03
CA PHE A 442 -8.96 -23.63 7.04
C PHE A 442 -7.90 -22.66 6.48
N GLY A 443 -8.05 -22.22 5.23
CA GLY A 443 -7.14 -21.30 4.56
C GLY A 443 -5.74 -21.87 4.42
N ASP A 444 -4.73 -21.10 4.85
CA ASP A 444 -3.31 -21.47 4.72
C ASP A 444 -2.95 -22.75 5.49
N LYS A 445 -3.80 -23.17 6.44
CA LYS A 445 -3.63 -24.41 7.22
C LYS A 445 -4.17 -25.67 6.52
N ASN A 446 -4.79 -25.55 5.34
CA ASN A 446 -5.25 -26.74 4.59
C ASN A 446 -4.10 -27.72 4.30
N GLY A 447 -2.88 -27.24 4.09
CA GLY A 447 -1.70 -28.11 3.88
C GLY A 447 -1.27 -28.94 5.09
N GLU A 448 -1.74 -28.60 6.30
CA GLU A 448 -1.47 -29.33 7.55
C GLU A 448 -2.63 -30.26 7.96
N ILE A 449 -3.71 -30.31 7.17
CA ILE A 449 -4.98 -30.93 7.57
C ILE A 449 -5.37 -32.09 6.66
N GLU A 450 -5.91 -33.13 7.29
CA GLU A 450 -6.60 -34.24 6.65
C GLU A 450 -8.06 -34.28 7.11
N TYR A 451 -8.98 -34.70 6.24
CA TYR A 451 -10.38 -34.90 6.58
C TYR A 451 -10.76 -36.38 6.56
N GLN A 452 -11.65 -36.79 7.46
CA GLN A 452 -12.16 -38.16 7.50
C GLN A 452 -13.41 -38.30 6.62
N ASP A 453 -13.41 -39.26 5.69
CA ASP A 453 -14.58 -39.63 4.88
C ASP A 453 -15.63 -40.45 5.67
N ASP A 454 -16.74 -40.80 5.03
CA ASP A 454 -17.82 -41.56 5.66
C ASP A 454 -17.45 -43.02 5.97
N ASN A 455 -16.34 -43.53 5.41
CA ASN A 455 -15.79 -44.85 5.71
C ASN A 455 -14.74 -44.82 6.83
N GLY A 456 -14.45 -43.64 7.40
CA GLY A 456 -13.47 -43.46 8.46
C GLY A 456 -12.02 -43.28 7.96
N VAL A 457 -11.81 -43.13 6.65
CA VAL A 457 -10.48 -43.00 6.05
C VAL A 457 -10.10 -41.52 5.95
N TYR A 458 -8.84 -41.20 6.27
CA TYR A 458 -8.30 -39.84 6.19
C TYR A 458 -7.76 -39.55 4.80
N HIS A 459 -8.08 -38.36 4.30
CA HIS A 459 -7.62 -37.84 3.02
C HIS A 459 -7.03 -36.43 3.20
N PRO A 460 -6.01 -36.05 2.42
CA PRO A 460 -5.49 -34.68 2.43
C PRO A 460 -6.59 -33.66 2.13
N MET A 461 -6.54 -32.50 2.78
CA MET A 461 -7.49 -31.42 2.54
C MET A 461 -7.32 -30.85 1.11
N PRO A 462 -8.39 -30.73 0.31
CA PRO A 462 -8.30 -30.06 -0.98
C PRO A 462 -7.96 -28.57 -0.81
N PRO A 463 -7.28 -27.93 -1.79
CA PRO A 463 -6.96 -26.50 -1.70
C PRO A 463 -8.18 -25.59 -1.54
N ALA A 464 -9.33 -25.97 -2.12
CA ALA A 464 -10.59 -25.24 -2.03
C ALA A 464 -11.41 -25.57 -0.77
N GLY A 465 -10.90 -26.45 0.09
CA GLY A 465 -11.59 -26.95 1.27
C GLY A 465 -12.37 -28.26 1.03
N ARG A 466 -13.01 -28.76 2.09
CA ARG A 466 -13.81 -29.99 2.06
C ARG A 466 -15.27 -29.64 1.75
N GLU A 467 -15.79 -30.22 0.69
CA GLU A 467 -17.21 -30.12 0.35
C GLU A 467 -18.09 -30.79 1.43
N ILE A 468 -19.18 -30.11 1.78
CA ILE A 468 -20.17 -30.53 2.75
C ILE A 468 -21.57 -30.22 2.24
N ASP A 469 -22.54 -31.06 2.59
CA ASP A 469 -23.96 -30.83 2.33
C ASP A 469 -24.66 -30.38 3.61
N LEU A 470 -25.11 -29.12 3.64
CA LEU A 470 -25.84 -28.52 4.76
C LEU A 470 -27.30 -28.99 4.87
N GLU A 471 -27.79 -29.79 3.91
CA GLU A 471 -29.14 -30.37 3.90
C GLU A 471 -29.17 -31.80 4.45
N SER A 472 -28.05 -32.53 4.36
CA SER A 472 -27.93 -33.95 4.72
C SER A 472 -28.24 -34.30 6.17
N GLY A 473 -28.40 -33.31 7.05
CA GLY A 473 -28.55 -33.48 8.51
C GLY A 473 -27.25 -33.85 9.23
N LYS A 474 -26.16 -34.14 8.50
CA LYS A 474 -24.81 -34.30 9.06
C LYS A 474 -24.30 -32.91 9.45
N ASN A 475 -23.98 -32.74 10.73
CA ASN A 475 -23.54 -31.46 11.28
C ASN A 475 -22.19 -31.53 12.00
N GLN A 476 -21.49 -32.65 11.90
CA GLN A 476 -20.17 -32.86 12.51
C GLN A 476 -19.23 -33.49 11.49
N TYR A 477 -18.01 -32.95 11.43
CA TYR A 477 -16.98 -33.35 10.48
C TYR A 477 -15.66 -33.52 11.22
N THR A 478 -15.08 -34.70 11.13
CA THR A 478 -13.80 -35.03 11.76
C THR A 478 -12.64 -34.66 10.84
N PHE A 479 -11.62 -34.07 11.43
CA PHE A 479 -10.37 -33.67 10.79
C PHE A 479 -9.18 -34.07 11.66
N ARG A 480 -8.00 -34.04 11.06
CA ARG A 480 -6.72 -34.27 11.72
C ARG A 480 -5.76 -33.17 11.32
N ILE A 481 -5.05 -32.58 12.28
CA ILE A 481 -4.00 -31.59 12.03
C ILE A 481 -2.64 -32.20 12.37
N THR A 482 -1.65 -31.96 11.51
CA THR A 482 -0.24 -32.29 11.73
C THR A 482 0.59 -31.01 11.65
N PRO A 483 0.81 -30.32 12.78
CA PRO A 483 1.48 -29.03 12.78
C PRO A 483 2.96 -29.15 12.40
N GLN A 484 3.43 -28.23 11.55
CA GLN A 484 4.81 -28.22 11.06
C GLN A 484 5.76 -27.33 11.87
N ASN A 485 5.23 -26.40 12.67
CA ASN A 485 6.04 -25.41 13.39
C ASN A 485 5.65 -25.36 14.87
N ALA A 486 6.66 -25.33 15.73
CA ALA A 486 6.49 -25.15 17.17
C ALA A 486 5.89 -23.78 17.55
N GLY A 487 5.36 -23.69 18.77
CA GLY A 487 4.82 -22.46 19.37
C GLY A 487 3.29 -22.40 19.43
N ALA A 488 2.76 -21.25 19.83
CA ALA A 488 1.32 -21.03 19.88
C ALA A 488 0.76 -20.93 18.45
N GLN A 489 -0.28 -21.71 18.16
CA GLN A 489 -0.95 -21.77 16.87
C GLN A 489 -2.43 -21.44 17.04
N LYS A 490 -3.01 -20.86 15.98
CA LYS A 490 -4.44 -20.56 15.88
C LYS A 490 -5.00 -21.23 14.63
N LEU A 491 -6.05 -22.01 14.80
CA LEU A 491 -6.79 -22.62 13.71
C LEU A 491 -8.11 -21.88 13.51
N THR A 492 -8.39 -21.44 12.28
CA THR A 492 -9.67 -20.82 11.92
C THR A 492 -10.39 -21.74 10.94
N ALA A 493 -11.58 -22.22 11.31
CA ALA A 493 -12.47 -22.94 10.42
C ALA A 493 -13.52 -21.98 9.86
N ALA A 494 -13.71 -21.96 8.54
CA ALA A 494 -14.75 -21.19 7.88
C ALA A 494 -15.66 -22.13 7.08
N VAL A 495 -16.98 -21.92 7.18
CA VAL A 495 -17.94 -22.50 6.24
C VAL A 495 -18.15 -21.48 5.13
N VAL A 496 -17.75 -21.84 3.91
CA VAL A 496 -17.72 -20.95 2.74
C VAL A 496 -18.67 -21.46 1.67
N ARG A 497 -19.47 -20.55 1.11
CA ARG A 497 -20.32 -20.79 -0.06
C ARG A 497 -20.40 -19.50 -0.86
N ASP A 498 -20.43 -19.56 -2.18
CA ASP A 498 -20.64 -18.37 -3.03
C ASP A 498 -19.61 -17.25 -2.73
N ALA A 499 -18.35 -17.66 -2.49
CA ALA A 499 -17.22 -16.81 -2.07
C ALA A 499 -17.45 -16.01 -0.76
N VAL A 500 -18.41 -16.41 0.08
CA VAL A 500 -18.73 -15.79 1.37
C VAL A 500 -18.58 -16.77 2.52
N LYS A 501 -17.93 -16.31 3.60
CA LYS A 501 -17.85 -17.04 4.88
C LYS A 501 -19.19 -16.94 5.61
N LEU A 502 -20.00 -17.98 5.52
CA LEU A 502 -21.33 -18.07 6.17
C LEU A 502 -21.20 -18.12 7.70
N GLY A 503 -20.09 -18.65 8.20
CA GLY A 503 -19.75 -18.69 9.61
C GLY A 503 -18.29 -19.06 9.81
N THR A 504 -17.72 -18.67 10.94
CA THR A 504 -16.32 -18.95 11.29
C THR A 504 -16.21 -19.33 12.76
N ALA A 505 -15.25 -20.20 13.07
CA ALA A 505 -14.81 -20.52 14.42
C ALA A 505 -13.29 -20.48 14.48
N GLU A 506 -12.76 -20.18 15.66
CA GLU A 506 -11.31 -20.10 15.89
C GLU A 506 -10.98 -20.81 17.18
N GLU A 507 -9.89 -21.58 17.18
CA GLU A 507 -9.40 -22.29 18.37
C GLU A 507 -7.89 -22.18 18.45
N ASN A 508 -7.37 -22.03 19.68
CA ASN A 508 -5.93 -21.91 19.91
C ASN A 508 -5.38 -23.22 20.48
N PHE A 509 -4.20 -23.61 20.01
CA PHE A 509 -3.47 -24.78 20.52
C PHE A 509 -1.97 -24.47 20.57
N THR A 510 -1.21 -25.28 21.30
CA THR A 510 0.25 -25.13 21.42
C THR A 510 0.94 -26.30 20.73
N VAL A 511 1.96 -26.00 19.94
CA VAL A 511 2.85 -26.99 19.36
C VAL A 511 4.14 -27.02 20.16
N ALA A 512 4.43 -28.15 20.81
CA ALA A 512 5.72 -28.37 21.46
C ALA A 512 6.76 -28.69 20.39
N GLY A 513 7.87 -27.93 20.36
CA GLY A 513 9.00 -28.25 19.49
C GLY A 513 9.63 -29.58 19.88
N ARG A 514 10.20 -30.28 18.90
CA ARG A 514 11.01 -31.48 19.16
C ARG A 514 12.35 -31.10 19.78
N VAL A 515 12.83 -31.92 20.70
CA VAL A 515 14.24 -31.90 21.08
C VAL A 515 14.98 -32.80 20.09
N HIS A 516 15.74 -32.21 19.18
CA HIS A 516 16.49 -32.97 18.17
C HIS A 516 17.70 -33.69 18.76
N THR A 517 18.09 -34.82 18.17
CA THR A 517 19.37 -35.49 18.48
C THR A 517 20.51 -34.49 18.28
N THR A 518 21.51 -34.46 19.17
CA THR A 518 22.69 -33.59 19.00
C THR A 518 23.96 -34.41 18.86
N VAL A 519 24.93 -33.89 18.14
CA VAL A 519 26.28 -34.44 18.02
C VAL A 519 27.28 -33.34 18.39
N ALA A 520 28.41 -33.71 19.01
CA ALA A 520 29.48 -32.78 19.36
C ALA A 520 30.85 -33.44 19.17
N ILE A 521 31.76 -32.77 18.48
CA ILE A 521 33.17 -33.11 18.33
C ILE A 521 33.94 -32.42 19.48
N GLU A 522 34.63 -33.21 20.31
CA GLU A 522 35.45 -32.71 21.41
C GLU A 522 36.91 -33.17 21.23
N GLY A 523 37.88 -32.27 21.46
CA GLY A 523 39.32 -32.59 21.40
C GLY A 523 40.06 -32.08 20.16
N LEU A 524 39.38 -31.36 19.27
CA LEU A 524 39.96 -30.68 18.10
C LEU A 524 39.89 -29.16 18.18
N GLU A 525 39.37 -28.56 19.27
CA GLU A 525 39.42 -27.11 19.50
C GLU A 525 40.83 -26.54 19.30
N ASP A 526 41.00 -25.65 18.32
CA ASP A 526 42.26 -24.95 18.04
C ASP A 526 43.46 -25.90 17.87
N ALA A 527 43.20 -27.15 17.45
CA ALA A 527 44.25 -28.15 17.34
C ALA A 527 45.21 -27.82 16.18
N VAL A 528 46.50 -27.82 16.48
CA VAL A 528 47.58 -27.77 15.48
C VAL A 528 48.16 -29.18 15.35
N ILE A 529 48.02 -29.77 14.17
CA ILE A 529 48.52 -31.11 13.83
C ILE A 529 49.73 -30.93 12.91
N LYS A 530 50.89 -31.51 13.26
CA LYS A 530 52.06 -31.41 12.38
C LYS A 530 51.88 -32.34 11.17
N GLU A 531 52.40 -31.95 10.01
CA GLU A 531 52.35 -32.78 8.81
C GLU A 531 52.92 -34.19 9.09
N GLY A 532 52.14 -35.24 8.78
CA GLY A 532 52.49 -36.64 9.05
C GLY A 532 52.13 -37.16 10.46
N GLU A 533 51.63 -36.30 11.36
CA GLU A 533 51.10 -36.71 12.67
C GLU A 533 49.58 -36.98 12.63
N SER A 534 49.10 -37.69 13.65
CA SER A 534 47.68 -37.95 13.84
C SER A 534 47.21 -37.45 15.20
N LYS A 535 45.94 -37.10 15.31
CA LYS A 535 45.34 -36.53 16.53
C LYS A 535 44.07 -37.28 16.92
N ASP A 536 43.99 -37.67 18.19
CA ASP A 536 42.79 -38.29 18.77
C ASP A 536 41.73 -37.23 19.12
N PHE A 537 40.46 -37.57 18.91
CA PHE A 537 39.30 -36.77 19.27
C PHE A 537 38.10 -37.67 19.61
N THR A 538 37.00 -37.08 20.09
CA THR A 538 35.79 -37.83 20.42
C THR A 538 34.55 -37.20 19.79
N VAL A 539 33.56 -38.03 19.48
CA VAL A 539 32.23 -37.59 19.05
C VAL A 539 31.20 -38.07 20.07
N LYS A 540 30.49 -37.11 20.66
CA LYS A 540 29.42 -37.35 21.62
C LYS A 540 28.07 -37.21 20.92
N VAL A 541 27.30 -38.30 20.90
CA VAL A 541 25.92 -38.29 20.38
C VAL A 541 24.96 -38.26 21.58
N THR A 542 24.00 -37.33 21.56
CA THR A 542 22.92 -37.24 22.57
C THR A 542 21.58 -37.48 21.86
N PRO A 543 21.04 -38.70 21.93
CA PRO A 543 19.75 -39.03 21.32
C PRO A 543 18.59 -38.36 22.08
N ASN A 544 17.64 -37.74 21.36
CA ASN A 544 16.47 -37.05 21.94
C ASN A 544 15.13 -37.51 21.30
N ASP A 545 14.16 -36.63 21.04
CA ASP A 545 12.80 -37.01 20.58
C ASP A 545 12.81 -37.75 19.22
N ASP A 546 13.83 -37.51 18.37
CA ASP A 546 14.00 -38.20 17.08
C ASP A 546 14.71 -39.56 17.20
N ALA A 547 15.15 -39.97 18.40
CA ALA A 547 15.97 -41.16 18.63
C ALA A 547 15.20 -42.49 18.72
N ASN A 548 13.88 -42.49 18.54
CA ASN A 548 13.03 -43.70 18.59
C ASN A 548 13.30 -44.70 17.44
N LEU A 549 14.40 -44.57 16.70
CA LEU A 549 14.55 -45.16 15.37
C LEU A 549 15.69 -46.20 15.22
N GLY A 550 16.42 -46.57 16.28
CA GLY A 550 17.35 -47.71 16.20
C GLY A 550 18.71 -47.39 15.52
N GLU A 551 19.05 -48.11 14.46
CA GLU A 551 20.37 -48.07 13.79
C GLU A 551 20.59 -46.74 13.05
N ALA A 552 21.77 -46.14 13.25
CA ALA A 552 22.22 -44.88 12.65
C ALA A 552 23.74 -44.95 12.35
N PHE A 553 24.31 -43.90 11.73
CA PHE A 553 25.71 -43.85 11.35
C PHE A 553 26.36 -42.53 11.76
N ILE A 554 27.59 -42.57 12.28
CA ILE A 554 28.47 -41.39 12.39
C ILE A 554 29.31 -41.31 11.12
N ASP A 555 29.16 -40.22 10.38
CA ASP A 555 29.75 -40.03 9.07
C ASP A 555 30.54 -38.71 9.00
N PHE A 556 31.79 -38.77 8.53
CA PHE A 556 32.65 -37.61 8.29
C PHE A 556 32.75 -37.23 6.80
N GLY A 557 31.92 -37.84 5.94
CA GLY A 557 31.89 -37.58 4.51
C GLY A 557 33.20 -37.97 3.83
N ASP A 558 33.74 -37.08 2.98
CA ASP A 558 34.97 -37.32 2.23
C ASP A 558 36.20 -37.53 3.15
N LYS A 559 36.13 -37.05 4.39
CA LYS A 559 37.17 -37.23 5.40
C LYS A 559 37.17 -38.61 6.05
N ASN A 560 36.19 -39.48 5.79
CA ASN A 560 36.22 -40.87 6.29
C ASN A 560 37.53 -41.60 5.94
N SER A 561 38.14 -41.29 4.79
CA SER A 561 39.42 -41.90 4.37
C SER A 561 40.66 -41.41 5.15
N GLU A 562 40.50 -40.43 6.03
CA GLU A 562 41.53 -39.84 6.90
C GLU A 562 41.27 -40.15 8.39
N ILE A 563 40.18 -40.88 8.70
CA ILE A 563 39.69 -41.12 10.05
C ILE A 563 39.79 -42.60 10.40
N GLU A 564 40.23 -42.88 11.62
CA GLU A 564 40.15 -44.18 12.27
C GLU A 564 39.24 -44.08 13.50
N TYR A 565 38.49 -45.13 13.81
CA TYR A 565 37.68 -45.23 15.03
C TYR A 565 38.28 -46.27 15.97
N LYS A 566 38.05 -46.09 17.27
CA LYS A 566 38.50 -47.04 18.29
C LYS A 566 37.43 -48.11 18.52
N ASP A 567 37.79 -49.38 18.30
CA ASP A 567 36.89 -50.52 18.51
C ASP A 567 36.73 -50.90 20.00
N GLU A 568 35.83 -51.84 20.28
CA GLU A 568 35.55 -52.34 21.65
C GLU A 568 36.77 -53.02 22.32
N HIS A 569 37.81 -53.37 21.56
CA HIS A 569 39.07 -53.93 22.04
C HIS A 569 40.16 -52.87 22.25
N GLY A 570 39.84 -51.59 21.99
CA GLY A 570 40.74 -50.46 22.17
C GLY A 570 41.73 -50.24 21.04
N ALA A 571 41.58 -50.92 19.91
CA ALA A 571 42.42 -50.76 18.72
C ALA A 571 41.78 -49.77 17.72
N TYR A 572 42.61 -49.03 16.99
CA TYR A 572 42.14 -48.13 15.93
C TYR A 572 41.93 -48.90 14.63
N GLN A 573 40.77 -48.71 14.00
CA GLN A 573 40.33 -49.34 12.77
C GLN A 573 39.95 -48.27 11.74
N PRO A 574 40.13 -48.53 10.44
CA PRO A 574 39.72 -47.59 9.39
C PRO A 574 38.20 -47.41 9.37
N MET A 575 37.74 -46.20 9.06
CA MET A 575 36.31 -45.91 8.92
C MET A 575 35.66 -46.67 7.76
N PRO A 576 34.43 -47.21 7.93
CA PRO A 576 33.65 -47.76 6.83
C PRO A 576 33.21 -46.69 5.83
N GLU A 577 33.03 -47.06 4.55
CA GLU A 577 32.66 -46.16 3.45
C GLU A 577 31.31 -45.42 3.68
N GLY A 578 30.40 -46.00 4.46
CA GLY A 578 29.10 -45.40 4.83
C GLY A 578 29.03 -44.80 6.24
N GLY A 579 30.17 -44.64 6.92
CA GLY A 579 30.24 -44.19 8.33
C GLY A 579 30.21 -45.33 9.34
N LEU A 580 30.45 -45.02 10.61
CA LEU A 580 30.47 -45.97 11.72
C LEU A 580 29.03 -46.29 12.17
N PRO A 581 28.56 -47.55 12.09
CA PRO A 581 27.24 -47.92 12.58
C PRO A 581 27.14 -47.76 14.10
N ILE A 582 26.07 -47.11 14.56
CA ILE A 582 25.74 -46.89 15.97
C ILE A 582 24.28 -47.24 16.25
N ASP A 583 23.96 -47.56 17.50
CA ASP A 583 22.59 -47.77 17.96
C ASP A 583 22.20 -46.64 18.91
N LEU A 584 21.31 -45.75 18.46
CA LEU A 584 20.88 -44.57 19.22
C LEU A 584 20.21 -44.93 20.55
N SER A 585 19.71 -46.16 20.71
CA SER A 585 19.12 -46.64 21.98
C SER A 585 20.16 -47.08 23.02
N LYS A 586 21.43 -47.24 22.62
CA LYS A 586 22.51 -47.78 23.46
C LYS A 586 23.68 -46.82 23.68
N VAL A 587 23.60 -45.58 23.20
CA VAL A 587 24.66 -44.58 23.37
C VAL A 587 24.85 -44.28 24.86
N LYS A 588 26.03 -44.61 25.39
CA LYS A 588 26.38 -44.40 26.81
C LYS A 588 27.67 -43.61 27.01
N GLU A 589 28.63 -43.74 26.08
CA GLU A 589 29.94 -43.10 26.14
C GLU A 589 30.26 -42.43 24.79
N PRO A 590 31.12 -41.38 24.77
CA PRO A 590 31.59 -40.78 23.52
C PRO A 590 32.37 -41.79 22.65
N TYR A 591 32.19 -41.70 21.34
CA TYR A 591 32.93 -42.50 20.37
C TYR A 591 34.31 -41.89 20.14
N ALA A 592 35.37 -42.67 20.26
CA ALA A 592 36.74 -42.19 20.08
C ALA A 592 37.23 -42.40 18.64
N PHE A 593 37.82 -41.35 18.08
CA PHE A 593 38.33 -41.31 16.72
C PHE A 593 39.74 -40.72 16.68
N ARG A 594 40.40 -40.88 15.54
CA ARG A 594 41.71 -40.32 15.23
C ARG A 594 41.68 -39.80 13.81
N ILE A 595 42.21 -38.59 13.59
CA ILE A 595 42.41 -38.00 12.27
C ILE A 595 43.89 -37.98 11.89
N ALA A 596 44.20 -38.39 10.66
CA ALA A 596 45.51 -38.28 10.03
C ALA A 596 45.36 -37.43 8.75
N PRO A 597 45.49 -36.09 8.86
CA PRO A 597 45.22 -35.18 7.75
C PRO A 597 46.18 -35.37 6.58
N LYS A 598 45.66 -35.32 5.34
CA LYS A 598 46.48 -35.47 4.12
C LYS A 598 46.98 -34.15 3.50
N GLU A 599 46.37 -33.03 3.85
CA GLU A 599 46.65 -31.72 3.28
C GLU A 599 47.06 -30.72 4.37
N THR A 600 47.92 -29.75 4.05
CA THR A 600 48.38 -28.71 4.97
C THR A 600 47.42 -27.51 5.01
N GLY A 601 47.48 -26.70 6.05
CA GLY A 601 46.63 -25.51 6.21
C GLY A 601 45.40 -25.70 7.11
N LYS A 602 44.51 -24.70 7.10
CA LYS A 602 43.28 -24.71 7.92
C LYS A 602 42.24 -25.67 7.32
N GLN A 603 41.71 -26.56 8.13
CA GLN A 603 40.71 -27.56 7.74
C GLN A 603 39.54 -27.57 8.72
N THR A 604 38.39 -28.05 8.24
CA THR A 604 37.17 -28.25 9.04
C THR A 604 36.76 -29.71 8.96
N LEU A 605 36.55 -30.34 10.11
CA LEU A 605 35.99 -31.68 10.22
C LEU A 605 34.49 -31.58 10.55
N THR A 606 33.64 -32.20 9.74
CA THR A 606 32.20 -32.30 9.99
C THR A 606 31.86 -33.70 10.45
N ALA A 607 31.21 -33.85 11.61
CA ALA A 607 30.64 -35.11 12.07
C ALA A 607 29.12 -35.04 11.92
N ALA A 608 28.53 -35.93 11.12
CA ALA A 608 27.10 -36.03 10.93
C ALA A 608 26.56 -37.35 11.48
N VAL A 609 25.47 -37.31 12.25
CA VAL A 609 24.70 -38.50 12.62
C VAL A 609 23.57 -38.65 11.62
N LYS A 610 23.58 -39.74 10.84
CA LYS A 610 22.62 -40.01 9.78
C LYS A 610 21.82 -41.26 10.07
N GLN A 611 20.56 -41.24 9.65
CA GLN A 611 19.73 -42.43 9.58
C GLN A 611 19.14 -42.55 8.18
N ASP A 612 19.42 -43.67 7.53
CA ASP A 612 19.24 -43.86 6.08
C ASP A 612 19.87 -42.70 5.28
N LYS A 613 19.04 -41.87 4.63
CA LYS A 613 19.48 -40.70 3.84
C LYS A 613 19.31 -39.37 4.58
N ASN A 614 18.71 -39.39 5.77
CA ASN A 614 18.37 -38.18 6.50
C ASN A 614 19.42 -37.90 7.57
N GLU A 615 19.93 -36.67 7.59
CA GLU A 615 20.83 -36.21 8.64
C GLU A 615 20.01 -35.80 9.87
N LEU A 616 20.35 -36.38 11.03
CA LEU A 616 19.68 -36.11 12.31
C LEU A 616 20.37 -34.98 13.08
N ALA A 617 21.69 -34.89 12.98
CA ALA A 617 22.51 -33.90 13.66
C ALA A 617 23.86 -33.73 12.95
N ARG A 618 24.45 -32.54 13.03
CA ARG A 618 25.83 -32.28 12.61
C ARG A 618 26.57 -31.39 13.59
N ASP A 619 27.89 -31.54 13.63
CA ASP A 619 28.81 -30.62 14.31
C ASP A 619 30.08 -30.45 13.47
N GLU A 620 30.71 -29.29 13.59
CA GLU A 620 31.86 -28.89 12.77
C GLU A 620 32.98 -28.33 13.65
N LYS A 621 34.21 -28.78 13.41
CA LYS A 621 35.40 -28.31 14.14
C LYS A 621 36.56 -27.95 13.22
N ASP A 622 37.09 -26.75 13.43
CA ASP A 622 38.28 -26.27 12.74
C ASP A 622 39.56 -26.78 13.43
N PHE A 623 40.54 -27.18 12.64
CA PHE A 623 41.91 -27.50 13.05
C PHE A 623 42.90 -27.01 12.00
N VAL A 624 44.18 -26.89 12.37
CA VAL A 624 45.26 -26.42 11.48
C VAL A 624 46.31 -27.50 11.33
N VAL A 625 46.77 -27.71 10.10
CA VAL A 625 47.90 -28.59 9.79
C VAL A 625 49.13 -27.75 9.42
N SER A 626 50.21 -27.85 10.20
CA SER A 626 51.41 -27.01 10.04
C SER A 626 52.53 -27.67 9.21
N GLU A 627 53.14 -26.91 8.29
CA GLU A 627 54.30 -27.30 7.46
C GLU A 627 55.64 -27.24 8.22
N MET A 628 56.62 -28.07 7.84
CA MET A 628 57.98 -28.09 8.44
C MET A 628 58.83 -26.85 8.05
N PRO A 629 59.59 -26.22 8.98
CA PRO A 629 60.32 -24.97 8.71
C PRO A 629 61.53 -25.15 7.76
N ILE A 630 61.86 -24.07 7.04
CA ILE A 630 62.89 -24.05 5.99
C ILE A 630 64.09 -23.19 6.41
N LEU A 631 65.30 -23.70 6.20
CA LEU A 631 66.58 -23.00 6.34
C LEU A 631 67.15 -22.66 4.96
N THR A 632 67.38 -21.39 4.69
CA THR A 632 68.04 -20.91 3.46
C THR A 632 69.45 -20.42 3.80
N LEU A 633 70.47 -21.02 3.20
CA LEU A 633 71.88 -20.68 3.44
C LEU A 633 72.54 -20.19 2.15
N LYS A 634 73.09 -18.97 2.17
CA LYS A 634 73.80 -18.36 1.04
C LYS A 634 75.22 -17.99 1.44
N ASP A 635 76.19 -18.40 0.63
CA ASP A 635 77.63 -18.14 0.83
C ASP A 635 78.19 -18.74 2.15
N GLY A 636 77.53 -19.79 2.64
CA GLY A 636 77.88 -20.56 3.83
C GLY A 636 77.65 -22.05 3.62
N VAL A 637 78.24 -22.87 4.49
CA VAL A 637 78.10 -24.33 4.47
C VAL A 637 77.55 -24.86 5.79
N ILE A 638 76.64 -25.83 5.70
CA ILE A 638 76.19 -26.59 6.87
C ILE A 638 77.29 -27.56 7.28
N THR A 639 77.73 -27.45 8.53
CA THR A 639 78.77 -28.33 9.08
C THR A 639 78.17 -29.51 9.84
N SER A 640 77.05 -29.33 10.53
CA SER A 640 76.26 -30.42 11.10
C SER A 640 74.80 -30.04 11.37
N VAL A 641 73.90 -31.04 11.40
CA VAL A 641 72.52 -30.93 11.87
C VAL A 641 72.21 -32.11 12.75
N THR A 642 71.91 -31.85 14.03
CA THR A 642 71.59 -32.89 15.01
C THR A 642 70.21 -32.67 15.61
N VAL A 643 69.41 -33.73 15.68
CA VAL A 643 68.10 -33.71 16.35
C VAL A 643 68.24 -34.30 17.75
N PRO A 644 67.67 -33.66 18.80
CA PRO A 644 67.69 -34.24 20.14
C PRO A 644 66.97 -35.60 20.16
N GLY A 645 67.62 -36.62 20.74
CA GLY A 645 67.03 -37.95 20.89
C GLY A 645 65.82 -37.93 21.84
N LYS A 646 64.74 -38.62 21.48
CA LYS A 646 63.58 -38.77 22.38
C LYS A 646 63.99 -39.46 23.67
N ASP A 647 63.45 -38.98 24.80
CA ASP A 647 63.60 -39.56 26.13
C ASP A 647 65.05 -39.73 26.64
N GLY A 648 65.93 -38.80 26.26
CA GLY A 648 67.31 -38.73 26.78
C GLY A 648 68.32 -39.63 26.06
N ALA A 649 67.98 -40.12 24.86
CA ALA A 649 68.93 -40.78 23.96
C ALA A 649 69.94 -39.78 23.36
N ASP A 650 71.12 -40.28 22.95
CA ASP A 650 72.16 -39.46 22.31
C ASP A 650 71.60 -38.76 21.04
N PRO A 651 71.98 -37.49 20.76
CA PRO A 651 71.50 -36.76 19.59
C PRO A 651 71.84 -37.48 18.28
N GLU A 652 70.89 -37.51 17.36
CA GLU A 652 71.04 -38.16 16.05
C GLU A 652 71.55 -37.13 15.02
N ASP A 653 72.66 -37.43 14.35
CA ASP A 653 73.22 -36.62 13.26
C ASP A 653 72.54 -36.96 11.93
N ILE A 654 71.80 -35.99 11.39
CA ILE A 654 71.04 -36.12 10.15
C ILE A 654 71.61 -35.27 9.01
N THR A 655 72.84 -34.76 9.15
CA THR A 655 73.45 -33.79 8.23
C THR A 655 73.40 -34.23 6.77
N GLU A 656 73.73 -35.50 6.48
CA GLU A 656 73.74 -36.04 5.11
C GLU A 656 72.34 -36.19 4.51
N ILE A 657 71.31 -36.39 5.34
CA ILE A 657 69.92 -36.47 4.90
C ILE A 657 69.43 -35.07 4.51
N VAL A 658 69.70 -34.08 5.36
CA VAL A 658 69.35 -32.67 5.12
C VAL A 658 70.04 -32.16 3.85
N LYS A 659 71.34 -32.44 3.67
CA LYS A 659 72.08 -32.02 2.46
C LYS A 659 71.59 -32.66 1.16
N LYS A 660 71.15 -33.93 1.19
CA LYS A 660 70.63 -34.63 0.00
C LYS A 660 69.25 -34.15 -0.44
N ASN A 661 68.47 -33.62 0.50
CA ASN A 661 67.14 -33.11 0.27
C ASN A 661 67.14 -31.57 0.14
N ALA A 662 68.23 -30.98 -0.35
CA ALA A 662 68.27 -29.56 -0.67
C ALA A 662 67.29 -29.25 -1.81
N ASN A 663 66.52 -28.19 -1.65
CA ASN A 663 65.64 -27.66 -2.68
C ASN A 663 66.47 -27.07 -3.84
N GLU A 664 65.86 -26.94 -5.02
CA GLU A 664 66.53 -26.42 -6.23
C GLU A 664 67.15 -25.02 -6.06
N ASP A 665 66.67 -24.24 -5.08
CA ASP A 665 67.14 -22.91 -4.73
C ASP A 665 68.24 -22.87 -3.65
N GLY A 666 68.67 -24.04 -3.16
CA GLY A 666 69.69 -24.19 -2.12
C GLY A 666 69.17 -24.08 -0.67
N SER A 667 67.85 -24.14 -0.47
CA SER A 667 67.23 -24.20 0.88
C SER A 667 67.04 -25.64 1.39
N PHE A 668 66.88 -25.81 2.70
CA PHE A 668 66.82 -27.11 3.38
C PHE A 668 65.60 -27.18 4.32
N HIS A 669 64.82 -28.26 4.26
CA HIS A 669 63.82 -28.53 5.29
C HIS A 669 64.50 -29.08 6.54
N VAL A 670 64.35 -28.37 7.66
CA VAL A 670 65.02 -28.72 8.93
C VAL A 670 63.95 -28.85 10.02
N PRO A 671 63.92 -29.96 10.78
CA PRO A 671 62.98 -30.10 11.88
C PRO A 671 63.12 -28.98 12.92
N GLU A 672 61.98 -28.45 13.38
CA GLU A 672 61.93 -27.52 14.52
C GLU A 672 62.62 -28.13 15.75
N GLY A 673 63.50 -27.37 16.40
CA GLY A 673 64.28 -27.79 17.56
C GLY A 673 65.57 -28.57 17.25
N ALA A 674 65.86 -28.85 15.97
CA ALA A 674 67.15 -29.40 15.58
C ALA A 674 68.28 -28.37 15.79
N THR A 675 69.41 -28.79 16.33
CA THR A 675 70.61 -27.94 16.42
C THR A 675 71.34 -27.95 15.08
N VAL A 676 71.42 -26.80 14.44
CA VAL A 676 72.07 -26.59 13.15
C VAL A 676 73.36 -25.83 13.36
N SER A 677 74.47 -26.37 12.84
CA SER A 677 75.77 -25.69 12.80
C SER A 677 76.12 -25.25 11.38
N VAL A 678 76.50 -23.99 11.24
CA VAL A 678 76.86 -23.36 9.96
C VAL A 678 78.21 -22.66 10.05
N ALA A 679 78.90 -22.55 8.92
CA ALA A 679 80.18 -21.84 8.81
C ALA A 679 80.30 -21.09 7.47
N PHE A 680 81.12 -20.04 7.44
CA PHE A 680 81.45 -19.33 6.20
C PHE A 680 82.26 -20.24 5.25
N ASP A 681 81.90 -20.26 3.97
CA ASP A 681 82.54 -21.11 2.96
C ASP A 681 83.88 -20.51 2.50
N LYS A 682 84.92 -20.68 3.32
CA LYS A 682 86.25 -20.13 3.05
C LYS A 682 86.84 -20.59 1.71
N ASP A 683 86.52 -21.83 1.31
CA ASP A 683 87.08 -22.42 0.10
C ASP A 683 86.47 -21.80 -1.16
N ALA A 684 85.19 -21.44 -1.12
CA ALA A 684 84.53 -20.72 -2.22
C ALA A 684 85.08 -19.30 -2.46
N PHE A 685 85.68 -18.67 -1.43
CA PHE A 685 86.15 -17.27 -1.49
C PHE A 685 87.68 -17.11 -1.43
N ALA A 686 88.45 -18.20 -1.38
CA ALA A 686 89.91 -18.19 -1.17
C ALA A 686 90.70 -17.35 -2.19
N ASP A 687 90.22 -17.24 -3.43
CA ASP A 687 90.89 -16.50 -4.52
C ASP A 687 90.35 -15.06 -4.72
N SER A 688 89.38 -14.62 -3.91
CA SER A 688 88.64 -13.36 -4.14
C SER A 688 89.24 -12.12 -3.48
N GLY A 689 90.17 -12.28 -2.53
CA GLY A 689 90.73 -11.18 -1.73
C GLY A 689 89.78 -10.62 -0.66
N LEU A 690 88.60 -11.24 -0.47
CA LEU A 690 87.60 -10.85 0.51
C LEU A 690 87.68 -11.72 1.77
N LYS A 691 87.51 -11.11 2.95
CA LYS A 691 87.37 -11.80 4.25
C LYS A 691 85.91 -11.77 4.73
N PHE A 692 85.56 -12.66 5.65
CA PHE A 692 84.27 -12.62 6.32
C PHE A 692 84.06 -11.25 7.00
N GLY A 693 82.90 -10.64 6.78
CA GLY A 693 82.46 -9.41 7.45
C GLY A 693 81.51 -9.74 8.59
N HIS A 694 80.30 -10.16 8.24
CA HIS A 694 79.26 -10.58 9.20
C HIS A 694 78.18 -11.41 8.49
N TRP A 695 77.26 -12.01 9.25
CA TRP A 695 76.05 -12.65 8.72
C TRP A 695 74.87 -11.70 8.70
N ASP A 696 74.14 -11.66 7.59
CA ASP A 696 72.78 -11.13 7.55
C ASP A 696 71.82 -12.27 7.92
N ILE A 697 71.21 -12.16 9.09
CA ILE A 697 70.43 -13.22 9.74
C ILE A 697 68.98 -12.74 9.90
N THR A 698 68.05 -13.50 9.33
CA THR A 698 66.62 -13.30 9.53
C THR A 698 65.97 -14.59 10.00
N GLY A 699 65.01 -14.48 10.92
CA GLY A 699 64.25 -15.63 11.44
C GLY A 699 64.80 -16.27 12.72
N LEU A 700 65.96 -15.83 13.25
CA LEU A 700 66.41 -16.18 14.61
C LEU A 700 65.97 -15.13 15.63
N ASP A 701 65.74 -15.55 16.87
CA ASP A 701 65.23 -14.67 17.94
C ASP A 701 66.30 -13.69 18.46
N ASP A 702 67.58 -14.05 18.39
CA ASP A 702 68.71 -13.15 18.68
C ASP A 702 69.77 -13.21 17.55
N PRO A 703 69.56 -12.49 16.43
CA PRO A 703 70.48 -12.47 15.30
C PRO A 703 71.87 -11.92 15.66
N ASN A 704 71.92 -10.92 16.55
CA ASN A 704 73.14 -10.20 16.91
C ASN A 704 74.14 -11.10 17.66
N ALA A 705 73.65 -12.13 18.37
CA ALA A 705 74.50 -13.09 19.07
C ALA A 705 75.41 -13.91 18.14
N TYR A 706 75.13 -13.94 16.83
CA TYR A 706 75.81 -14.78 15.85
C TYR A 706 76.42 -14.00 14.68
N GLN A 707 76.00 -12.76 14.46
CA GLN A 707 76.32 -11.93 13.30
C GLN A 707 77.83 -11.84 13.00
N ASP A 708 78.67 -11.66 14.02
CA ASP A 708 80.13 -11.49 13.82
C ASP A 708 80.93 -12.80 13.98
N LYS A 709 80.25 -13.94 14.09
CA LYS A 709 80.90 -15.25 14.27
C LYS A 709 81.05 -15.94 12.92
N GLU A 710 82.29 -16.23 12.54
CA GLU A 710 82.62 -16.92 11.28
C GLU A 710 82.02 -18.35 11.19
N SER A 711 81.70 -18.96 12.34
CA SER A 711 80.91 -20.20 12.44
C SER A 711 80.12 -20.21 13.75
N PHE A 712 78.90 -20.76 13.74
CA PHE A 712 78.05 -20.88 14.93
C PHE A 712 76.99 -21.98 14.80
N ALA A 713 76.39 -22.33 15.94
CA ALA A 713 75.27 -23.26 16.02
C ALA A 713 74.05 -22.59 16.67
N PHE A 714 72.85 -22.95 16.20
CA PHE A 714 71.57 -22.46 16.71
C PHE A 714 70.51 -23.57 16.65
N GLU A 715 69.45 -23.45 17.45
CA GLU A 715 68.29 -24.35 17.36
C GLU A 715 67.29 -23.80 16.33
N MET A 716 66.82 -24.66 15.42
CA MET A 716 65.91 -24.28 14.35
C MET A 716 64.53 -23.89 14.92
N PRO A 717 64.04 -22.65 14.72
CA PRO A 717 62.74 -22.23 15.23
C PRO A 717 61.59 -22.72 14.33
N ALA A 718 60.34 -22.59 14.80
CA ALA A 718 59.12 -22.96 14.06
C ALA A 718 58.81 -22.07 12.82
N LYS A 719 59.77 -21.26 12.37
CA LYS A 719 59.65 -20.27 11.29
C LYS A 719 60.86 -20.36 10.38
N ALA A 720 60.73 -19.87 9.15
CA ALA A 720 61.83 -19.90 8.19
C ALA A 720 63.03 -19.06 8.68
N VAL A 721 64.24 -19.60 8.49
CA VAL A 721 65.50 -18.94 8.82
C VAL A 721 66.31 -18.72 7.55
N THR A 722 66.82 -17.51 7.36
CA THR A 722 67.75 -17.21 6.26
C THR A 722 69.05 -16.64 6.80
N LEU A 723 70.16 -17.23 6.36
CA LEU A 723 71.52 -16.85 6.73
C LEU A 723 72.30 -16.53 5.47
N LYS A 724 72.85 -15.32 5.37
CA LYS A 724 73.66 -14.89 4.24
C LYS A 724 74.98 -14.29 4.72
N ALA A 725 76.11 -14.82 4.27
CA ALA A 725 77.40 -14.25 4.61
C ALA A 725 77.64 -12.95 3.82
N MET A 726 78.08 -11.90 4.50
CA MET A 726 78.53 -10.66 3.89
C MET A 726 80.06 -10.58 3.99
N THR A 727 80.71 -10.33 2.85
CA THR A 727 82.17 -10.30 2.74
C THR A 727 82.70 -8.87 2.65
N GLN A 728 83.88 -8.61 3.20
CA GLN A 728 84.55 -7.30 3.18
C GLN A 728 85.98 -7.40 2.64
N ASP A 729 86.52 -6.28 2.14
CA ASP A 729 87.88 -6.22 1.59
C ASP A 729 88.92 -6.43 2.71
N ALA A 730 89.91 -7.30 2.46
CA ALA A 730 90.93 -7.64 3.45
C ALA A 730 91.94 -6.51 3.73
N SER A 731 91.94 -5.42 2.97
CA SER A 731 92.95 -4.35 3.02
C SER A 731 92.64 -3.12 3.90
N ILE A 732 91.52 -3.12 4.64
CA ILE A 732 91.09 -2.03 5.53
C ILE A 732 91.30 -2.43 7.00
N GLU A 733 92.06 -1.65 7.77
CA GLU A 733 92.28 -1.83 9.21
C GLU A 733 91.10 -1.28 10.04
N ASP A 734 90.66 -2.05 11.05
CA ASP A 734 89.54 -1.76 11.96
C ASP A 734 89.94 -0.76 13.07
N ASP A 735 89.36 0.44 13.06
CA ASP A 735 89.43 1.40 14.17
C ASP A 735 88.00 1.76 14.64
N GLU A 736 87.55 1.19 15.77
CA GLU A 736 86.34 1.57 16.51
C GLU A 736 86.54 2.82 17.38
N PRO A 737 85.46 3.55 17.69
CA PRO A 737 85.24 3.89 19.10
C PRO A 737 83.79 3.70 19.59
N ASP A 738 83.71 2.88 20.63
CA ASP A 738 82.71 2.80 21.71
C ASP A 738 82.32 4.19 22.30
N ILE A 739 81.07 4.35 22.78
CA ILE A 739 80.68 5.12 23.99
C ILE A 739 79.13 5.25 24.13
N VAL A 740 78.60 4.49 25.11
CA VAL A 740 77.73 4.93 26.24
C VAL A 740 76.24 5.31 26.01
N GLY A 741 75.35 4.52 26.63
CA GLY A 741 74.53 5.02 27.75
C GLY A 741 72.99 4.86 27.68
N PRO A 742 72.30 4.47 28.77
CA PRO A 742 70.93 3.92 28.80
C PRO A 742 69.82 4.97 29.07
N ILE A 743 68.52 4.62 28.88
CA ILE A 743 67.25 5.10 29.54
C ILE A 743 66.04 4.88 28.58
N VAL A 744 65.09 3.96 28.86
CA VAL A 744 63.76 4.15 29.54
C VAL A 744 62.65 4.83 28.69
N ILE A 745 61.52 4.12 28.56
CA ILE A 745 60.10 4.50 28.29
C ILE A 745 59.73 5.16 26.94
N GLY A 746 58.90 4.42 26.18
CA GLY A 746 57.54 4.84 25.80
C GLY A 746 57.36 5.87 24.67
N THR A 747 56.73 5.38 23.59
CA THR A 747 55.76 6.06 22.70
C THR A 747 56.13 7.36 21.98
N THR A 748 55.55 7.47 20.78
CA THR A 748 55.35 8.66 19.91
C THR A 748 56.50 9.16 19.03
N VAL A 749 56.36 8.84 17.74
CA VAL A 749 56.44 9.71 16.54
C VAL A 749 57.33 10.95 16.62
N VAL A 750 58.37 11.03 15.78
CA VAL A 750 58.73 12.24 14.98
C VAL A 750 59.47 11.82 13.70
N VAL A 751 59.10 12.51 12.62
CA VAL A 751 59.49 12.43 11.21
C VAL A 751 60.89 13.01 10.92
N GLY A 752 61.56 12.47 9.88
CA GLY A 752 62.58 13.13 9.05
C GLY A 752 63.93 12.41 9.04
N GLY A 753 64.63 12.16 7.93
CA GLY A 753 64.48 12.50 6.52
C GLY A 753 65.84 12.35 5.81
N ALA A 754 65.81 12.21 4.47
CA ALA A 754 66.90 12.19 3.46
C ALA A 754 67.50 10.80 3.08
N VAL A 755 67.18 10.18 1.93
CA VAL A 755 67.57 10.49 0.51
C VAL A 755 69.06 10.09 0.31
N LEU A 756 69.48 9.04 -0.40
CA LEU A 756 69.19 8.55 -1.77
C LEU A 756 69.67 7.10 -1.95
N GLY A 757 69.00 6.36 -2.84
CA GLY A 757 69.54 5.14 -3.44
C GLY A 757 68.48 4.36 -4.23
N TYR A 758 68.24 4.77 -5.47
CA TYR A 758 67.45 4.10 -6.51
C TYR A 758 67.43 2.57 -6.34
N GLN A 759 66.24 1.94 -6.13
CA GLN A 759 65.84 0.54 -6.48
C GLN A 759 64.61 -0.03 -5.72
N ALA A 760 63.89 0.72 -4.87
CA ALA A 760 62.78 0.19 -4.08
C ALA A 760 61.40 0.76 -4.49
N TYR A 761 60.83 0.34 -5.62
CA TYR A 761 59.55 0.89 -6.14
C TYR A 761 58.30 0.02 -5.90
N SER A 762 58.34 -1.06 -5.11
CA SER A 762 57.14 -1.88 -4.85
C SER A 762 56.91 -2.27 -3.38
N LEU A 763 57.96 -2.34 -2.55
CA LEU A 763 57.88 -2.75 -1.14
C LEU A 763 57.45 -1.61 -0.18
N GLY A 764 57.56 -0.34 -0.61
CA GLY A 764 57.20 0.81 0.24
C GLY A 764 55.70 1.08 0.36
N ALA A 765 54.93 0.81 -0.70
CA ALA A 765 53.51 1.16 -0.74
C ALA A 765 52.65 0.21 0.13
N GLU A 766 52.93 -1.09 0.13
CA GLU A 766 52.17 -2.06 0.95
C GLU A 766 52.43 -1.88 2.45
N PHE A 767 53.65 -1.51 2.83
CA PHE A 767 53.99 -1.18 4.21
C PHE A 767 53.30 0.13 4.67
N ALA A 768 53.27 1.15 3.79
CA ALA A 768 52.52 2.39 4.04
C ALA A 768 51.00 2.15 4.13
N GLY A 769 50.44 1.25 3.31
CA GLY A 769 49.02 0.88 3.35
C GLY A 769 48.61 0.20 4.66
N LYS A 770 49.45 -0.72 5.19
CA LYS A 770 49.24 -1.31 6.52
C LYS A 770 49.33 -0.30 7.65
N LEU A 771 50.22 0.69 7.54
CA LEU A 771 50.36 1.75 8.54
C LEU A 771 49.15 2.70 8.58
N MET A 772 48.45 2.88 7.45
CA MET A 772 47.27 3.73 7.31
C MET A 772 45.93 2.98 7.39
N ALA A 773 45.93 1.70 7.77
CA ALA A 773 44.73 0.85 7.87
C ALA A 773 43.94 0.69 6.55
N LEU A 774 44.62 0.63 5.41
CA LEU A 774 44.00 0.43 4.10
C LEU A 774 43.43 -1.00 3.97
N PRO A 775 42.15 -1.20 3.55
CA PRO A 775 41.52 -2.52 3.46
C PRO A 775 42.16 -3.46 2.42
N TYR A 776 42.43 -2.95 1.22
CA TYR A 776 43.13 -3.63 0.13
C TYR A 776 43.69 -2.59 -0.86
N PHE A 777 44.49 -3.01 -1.84
CA PHE A 777 44.93 -2.15 -2.95
C PHE A 777 44.02 -2.34 -4.17
N PRO A 778 43.12 -1.39 -4.49
CA PRO A 778 42.31 -1.45 -5.70
C PRO A 778 43.20 -1.44 -6.94
N SER A 779 42.82 -2.23 -7.94
CA SER A 779 43.57 -2.32 -9.21
C SER A 779 43.06 -1.33 -10.27
N ASN A 780 41.85 -0.77 -10.09
CA ASN A 780 41.21 0.15 -11.01
C ASN A 780 40.38 1.23 -10.27
N ARG A 781 39.92 2.24 -11.02
CA ARG A 781 39.18 3.38 -10.46
C ARG A 781 37.83 3.00 -9.85
N SER A 782 37.14 2.01 -10.40
CA SER A 782 35.85 1.53 -9.85
C SER A 782 36.03 0.92 -8.45
N ALA A 783 37.00 0.02 -8.29
CA ALA A 783 37.30 -0.57 -6.99
C ALA A 783 37.84 0.45 -5.98
N LEU A 784 38.54 1.50 -6.44
CA LEU A 784 39.01 2.59 -5.58
C LEU A 784 37.85 3.47 -5.11
N ALA A 785 36.95 3.89 -6.01
CA ALA A 785 35.79 4.71 -5.66
C ALA A 785 34.85 3.99 -4.70
N MET A 786 34.54 2.71 -4.95
CA MET A 786 33.68 1.90 -4.07
C MET A 786 34.29 1.76 -2.67
N MET A 787 35.60 1.45 -2.58
CA MET A 787 36.29 1.33 -1.29
C MET A 787 36.25 2.64 -0.47
N LEU A 788 36.50 3.79 -1.12
CA LEU A 788 36.50 5.09 -0.44
C LEU A 788 35.08 5.51 -0.02
N TRP A 789 34.09 5.25 -0.86
CA TRP A 789 32.68 5.57 -0.61
C TRP A 789 32.07 4.70 0.50
N GLU A 790 32.40 3.41 0.52
CA GLU A 790 31.99 2.49 1.58
C GLU A 790 32.61 2.86 2.93
N ASP A 791 33.92 3.20 2.97
CA ASP A 791 34.56 3.66 4.20
C ASP A 791 33.97 4.99 4.71
N ALA A 792 33.59 5.89 3.79
CA ALA A 792 32.93 7.15 4.13
C ALA A 792 31.47 6.99 4.60
N GLY A 793 30.91 5.77 4.61
CA GLY A 793 29.54 5.52 5.05
C GLY A 793 28.48 5.75 3.97
N LYS A 794 28.86 5.63 2.69
CA LYS A 794 28.00 5.80 1.50
C LYS A 794 27.26 7.16 1.42
N PRO A 795 27.97 8.30 1.51
CA PRO A 795 27.36 9.63 1.37
C PRO A 795 26.75 9.84 -0.03
N MET A 796 25.62 10.52 -0.11
CA MET A 796 24.98 10.85 -1.39
C MET A 796 25.78 11.95 -2.11
N PRO A 797 26.13 11.81 -3.41
CA PRO A 797 26.81 12.86 -4.17
C PRO A 797 25.92 14.08 -4.39
N GLU A 798 26.53 15.24 -4.62
CA GLU A 798 25.81 16.50 -4.87
C GLU A 798 25.21 16.56 -6.28
N SER A 799 25.83 15.90 -7.26
CA SER A 799 25.38 15.83 -8.65
C SER A 799 24.58 14.56 -8.92
N GLU A 800 23.36 14.71 -9.46
CA GLU A 800 22.53 13.60 -9.94
C GLU A 800 22.88 13.13 -11.38
N LEU A 801 23.91 13.73 -12.01
CA LEU A 801 24.32 13.36 -13.38
C LEU A 801 25.07 12.02 -13.37
N LEU A 802 24.62 11.07 -14.19
CA LEU A 802 25.25 9.75 -14.33
C LEU A 802 26.41 9.79 -15.33
N TYR A 803 27.48 9.04 -15.02
CA TYR A 803 28.57 8.83 -15.97
C TYR A 803 28.10 7.88 -17.09
N PRO A 804 28.30 8.24 -18.38
CA PRO A 804 27.83 7.46 -19.52
C PRO A 804 28.62 6.17 -19.75
N ASP A 805 29.81 6.05 -19.15
CA ASP A 805 30.70 4.89 -19.22
C ASP A 805 30.66 3.99 -17.97
N VAL A 806 29.71 4.25 -17.08
CA VAL A 806 29.33 3.39 -15.94
C VAL A 806 27.91 2.88 -16.18
N GLY A 807 27.62 1.63 -15.80
CA GLY A 807 26.29 1.03 -15.96
C GLY A 807 25.17 1.89 -15.37
N GLN A 808 24.02 1.93 -16.05
CA GLN A 808 22.83 2.72 -15.63
C GLN A 808 21.66 1.83 -15.19
N GLU A 809 21.92 0.54 -15.01
CA GLU A 809 20.96 -0.39 -14.43
C GLU A 809 20.92 -0.21 -12.89
N GLU A 810 19.81 -0.56 -12.25
CA GLU A 810 19.60 -0.37 -10.80
C GLU A 810 20.72 -1.00 -9.93
N ARG A 811 21.30 -2.10 -10.42
CA ARG A 811 22.44 -2.84 -9.85
C ARG A 811 23.78 -2.08 -9.88
N ASP A 812 23.93 -1.10 -10.76
CA ASP A 812 25.18 -0.34 -10.97
C ASP A 812 25.08 1.09 -10.40
N MET A 813 23.95 1.45 -9.78
CA MET A 813 23.72 2.77 -9.17
C MET A 813 24.66 3.06 -7.99
N ASP A 814 25.06 2.04 -7.22
CA ASP A 814 26.06 2.19 -6.15
C ASP A 814 27.41 2.67 -6.72
N LEU A 815 27.83 2.12 -7.87
CA LEU A 815 29.06 2.53 -8.53
C LEU A 815 28.94 3.94 -9.13
N GLN A 816 27.76 4.32 -9.65
CA GLN A 816 27.49 5.68 -10.11
C GLN A 816 27.64 6.69 -8.97
N HIS A 817 27.03 6.42 -7.80
CA HIS A 817 27.13 7.29 -6.63
C HIS A 817 28.56 7.37 -6.09
N ALA A 818 29.25 6.22 -5.99
CA ALA A 818 30.63 6.16 -5.53
C ALA A 818 31.58 6.93 -6.45
N ALA A 819 31.45 6.76 -7.77
CA ALA A 819 32.23 7.47 -8.77
C ALA A 819 32.03 8.99 -8.69
N ARG A 820 30.78 9.43 -8.54
CA ARG A 820 30.45 10.86 -8.47
C ARG A 820 30.98 11.50 -7.20
N TRP A 821 30.74 10.86 -6.06
CA TRP A 821 31.23 11.35 -4.78
C TRP A 821 32.76 11.44 -4.75
N ALA A 822 33.46 10.43 -5.30
CA ALA A 822 34.92 10.43 -5.36
C ALA A 822 35.50 11.54 -6.27
N MET A 823 34.81 11.87 -7.36
CA MET A 823 35.22 12.95 -8.28
C MET A 823 34.92 14.34 -7.72
N GLU A 824 33.76 14.53 -7.07
CA GLU A 824 33.37 15.78 -6.40
C GLU A 824 34.33 16.18 -5.29
N ASN A 825 34.86 15.18 -4.56
CA ASN A 825 35.81 15.38 -3.47
C ASN A 825 37.28 15.32 -3.93
N GLU A 826 37.52 15.29 -5.26
CA GLU A 826 38.85 15.23 -5.87
C GLU A 826 39.73 14.10 -5.28
N LEU A 827 39.10 12.96 -4.97
CA LEU A 827 39.79 11.78 -4.46
C LEU A 827 40.41 10.97 -5.60
N ILE A 828 39.86 11.11 -6.80
CA ILE A 828 40.33 10.48 -8.02
C ILE A 828 40.58 11.58 -9.07
N PRO A 829 41.70 11.55 -9.82
CA PRO A 829 42.00 12.56 -10.83
C PRO A 829 40.97 12.58 -11.96
N ASP A 830 40.60 13.76 -12.46
CA ASP A 830 39.82 13.89 -13.68
C ASP A 830 40.69 13.59 -14.91
N LEU A 831 40.18 12.75 -15.81
CA LEU A 831 40.86 12.30 -17.03
C LEU A 831 40.20 12.85 -18.30
N ASN A 832 39.14 13.64 -18.17
CA ASN A 832 38.47 14.28 -19.30
C ASN A 832 39.28 15.49 -19.80
N ASP A 833 39.16 15.81 -21.08
CA ASP A 833 39.84 16.97 -21.67
C ASP A 833 39.27 18.28 -21.08
N GLU A 834 40.13 19.29 -20.89
CA GLU A 834 39.71 20.62 -20.42
C GLU A 834 38.63 21.20 -21.36
N GLY A 835 37.42 21.42 -20.81
CA GLY A 835 36.27 21.94 -21.56
C GLY A 835 35.21 20.90 -21.95
N THR A 836 35.37 19.64 -21.53
CA THR A 836 34.32 18.61 -21.69
C THR A 836 33.03 19.02 -20.95
N ALA A 837 31.89 18.93 -21.62
CA ALA A 837 30.60 19.27 -21.02
C ALA A 837 30.25 18.29 -19.87
N PRO A 838 29.61 18.73 -18.77
CA PRO A 838 29.33 17.88 -17.60
C PRO A 838 28.55 16.58 -17.91
N GLU A 839 27.70 16.61 -18.93
CA GLU A 839 26.91 15.47 -19.43
C GLU A 839 27.71 14.50 -20.32
N GLU A 840 28.88 14.91 -20.82
CA GLU A 840 29.79 14.10 -21.64
C GLU A 840 31.00 13.59 -20.84
N MET A 841 31.16 14.03 -19.59
CA MET A 841 32.24 13.58 -18.70
C MET A 841 32.16 12.08 -18.46
N LYS A 842 33.30 11.40 -18.55
CA LYS A 842 33.48 9.96 -18.30
C LYS A 842 34.26 9.71 -17.02
N PHE A 843 33.99 8.59 -16.36
CA PHE A 843 34.67 8.21 -15.12
C PHE A 843 35.90 7.32 -15.33
N TYR A 844 35.91 6.54 -16.42
CA TYR A 844 36.91 5.54 -16.79
C TYR A 844 37.06 4.41 -15.74
N PRO A 845 36.00 3.61 -15.48
CA PRO A 845 35.96 2.67 -14.34
C PRO A 845 37.05 1.60 -14.34
N ASP A 846 37.50 1.19 -15.53
CA ASP A 846 38.52 0.14 -15.70
C ASP A 846 39.95 0.67 -15.73
N ASN A 847 40.15 1.99 -15.70
CA ASN A 847 41.50 2.55 -15.80
C ASN A 847 42.31 2.19 -14.54
N ALA A 848 43.56 1.78 -14.75
CA ALA A 848 44.42 1.32 -13.68
C ALA A 848 44.80 2.48 -12.73
N VAL A 849 44.87 2.17 -11.44
CA VAL A 849 45.34 3.11 -10.41
C VAL A 849 46.67 2.63 -9.84
N SER A 850 47.62 3.53 -9.62
CA SER A 850 48.89 3.15 -9.01
C SER A 850 48.74 2.99 -7.49
N LYS A 851 49.60 2.19 -6.86
CA LYS A 851 49.59 2.05 -5.39
C LYS A 851 49.81 3.39 -4.67
N ILE A 852 50.49 4.35 -5.29
CA ILE A 852 50.70 5.70 -4.74
C ILE A 852 49.40 6.51 -4.81
N ASP A 853 48.65 6.43 -5.92
CA ASP A 853 47.36 7.12 -6.06
C ASP A 853 46.34 6.60 -5.04
N VAL A 854 46.33 5.29 -4.79
CA VAL A 854 45.50 4.65 -3.76
C VAL A 854 45.82 5.20 -2.37
N LEU A 855 47.12 5.31 -2.02
CA LEU A 855 47.54 5.81 -0.70
C LEU A 855 47.19 7.29 -0.53
N ASN A 856 47.39 8.11 -1.57
CA ASN A 856 47.05 9.53 -1.54
C ASN A 856 45.53 9.75 -1.43
N ALA A 857 44.73 9.01 -2.19
CA ALA A 857 43.27 9.08 -2.16
C ALA A 857 42.71 8.62 -0.81
N TRP A 858 43.27 7.54 -0.23
CA TRP A 858 42.90 7.06 1.09
C TRP A 858 43.21 8.09 2.18
N GLN A 859 44.41 8.67 2.17
CA GLN A 859 44.77 9.71 3.13
C GLN A 859 43.82 10.91 3.04
N LYS A 860 43.53 11.40 1.82
CA LYS A 860 42.60 12.51 1.60
C LYS A 860 41.17 12.18 2.05
N ALA A 861 40.70 10.96 1.83
CA ALA A 861 39.38 10.52 2.30
C ALA A 861 39.31 10.43 3.84
N GLN A 862 40.37 9.95 4.51
CA GLN A 862 40.43 9.97 5.97
C GLN A 862 40.47 11.39 6.54
N GLU A 863 41.14 12.33 5.85
CA GLU A 863 41.12 13.76 6.20
C GLU A 863 39.72 14.39 6.02
N LEU A 864 38.97 14.03 4.97
CA LEU A 864 37.57 14.45 4.80
C LEU A 864 36.67 13.92 5.91
N LYS A 865 36.83 12.65 6.29
CA LYS A 865 36.05 11.98 7.35
C LYS A 865 36.32 12.55 8.75
N GLN A 866 37.49 13.14 8.99
CA GLN A 866 37.80 13.84 10.24
C GLN A 866 37.30 15.30 10.26
N ASN A 867 37.08 15.91 9.11
CA ASN A 867 36.64 17.30 8.95
C ASN A 867 35.14 17.46 8.66
N ALA A 868 34.42 16.37 8.36
CA ALA A 868 32.96 16.27 8.28
C ALA A 868 32.33 16.05 9.66
#